data_AF-A0AAV9GV58-F1
#
_entry.id   AF-A0AAV9GV58-F1
#
_cell.length_a   1.000
_cell.length_b   1.000
_cell.length_c   1.000
_cell.angle_alpha   90.00
_cell.angle_beta   90.00
_cell.angle_gamma   90.00
#
_symmetry.space_group_name_H-M   'P 1'
#
loop_
_entity.id
_entity.type
_entity.pdbx_description
1 polymer ?
#
loop_
_entity_poly.entity_id
_entity_poly.type
_entity_poly.pdbx_seq_one_letter_code
_entity_poly.pdbx_strand_id
1 'polypeptide(L)'
;MFTLVSLLALGASCVAGGSNGSSIATRGQLVARADDPTDFGWVRKWAAIGDSFTAGIGSGKQIGSRTLLDRTWKCSRYDYSWVRLVNMALGSSVQDFQFEACSGDRTGGIYEQVDSIKNDLDLVMMTAGGNDLCLASMIKTCVILPWDGEDACQTIIDKAQENIDTILKPNIRQVLDKLNNKIRKDGVLIYSGYAPFFNTENEDCATKQNWALRAWNWLAFWNWFRSALKLTISRREQFNTLVDNINKAISEVVDEYDKDRDIRYRATFSDWSSWPGIVDGQFCSPKSSGAYPDPNQPDLLFYKFNTKKGSNDGVPPHDEIKRRSTDDPLLERDESEAMRQHLDEYRARLRGRLTREHLYDTLLYKSPNPSAEALHKLNPRAPEPPGCPGDGLPGVPLGLGLPDSFLSIFHPNPRGHEAMAGYALQNLVWLRAQILDVDDGLCAAARDDFTCWQKEGRKAFVDYERVEENYKDFCEHVDPPSNTINWKYEKKYHEGTPDEHEFKIQLLDGASSYDKQQCLDSFDRIINSCDGSDPDNPLNFKFGGRWVRGNYDYSLSPKKERKMMKKRDGTCYGNWYVFFTTYKFEGRGWATYDHGQKTLLAAARACGAALTGVSFDYCDDCDDWEWRAKFNAPVYFAIGCFRNNWVAHRAGGETHHPGDPDKLGCGGPNA
;
A
#
# COMPACT_ATOMS: atom_id res chain seq x y z
N MET A 1 9.02 12.92 23.18
CA MET A 1 8.02 13.90 23.66
C MET A 1 7.98 15.21 22.86
N PHE A 2 8.85 15.43 21.85
CA PHE A 2 8.73 16.54 20.87
C PHE A 2 8.56 16.06 19.41
N THR A 3 8.52 14.76 19.17
CA THR A 3 8.62 14.16 17.83
C THR A 3 7.29 13.81 17.17
N LEU A 4 6.23 13.49 17.92
CA LEU A 4 4.94 13.10 17.31
C LEU A 4 4.18 14.28 16.69
N VAL A 5 4.24 15.48 17.31
CA VAL A 5 3.58 16.69 16.79
C VAL A 5 4.35 17.29 15.60
N SER A 6 5.64 17.01 15.48
CA SER A 6 6.49 17.56 14.41
C SER A 6 6.27 16.90 13.05
N LEU A 7 5.69 15.69 13.00
CA LEU A 7 5.38 15.00 11.73
C LEU A 7 4.14 15.56 11.03
N LEU A 8 3.22 16.21 11.76
CA LEU A 8 2.05 16.89 11.19
C LEU A 8 2.34 18.36 10.82
N ALA A 9 3.48 18.93 11.24
CA ALA A 9 3.75 20.36 11.13
C ALA A 9 4.76 20.78 10.03
N LEU A 10 5.34 19.84 9.27
CA LEU A 10 6.37 20.12 8.25
C LEU A 10 5.81 20.37 6.83
N GLY A 11 4.56 20.82 6.71
CA GLY A 11 3.92 21.16 5.44
C GLY A 11 3.54 22.64 5.23
N ALA A 12 3.84 23.54 6.18
CA ALA A 12 3.38 24.93 6.10
C ALA A 12 4.49 25.93 6.45
N SER A 13 5.35 26.24 5.47
CA SER A 13 6.17 27.47 5.49
C SER A 13 6.61 27.87 4.09
N CYS A 14 5.74 28.60 3.38
CA CYS A 14 6.19 29.55 2.36
C CYS A 14 5.95 30.96 2.90
N VAL A 15 7.01 31.58 3.42
CA VAL A 15 7.01 32.98 3.85
C VAL A 15 7.15 33.85 2.60
N ALA A 16 6.09 34.57 2.23
CA ALA A 16 6.20 35.76 1.40
C ALA A 16 6.63 36.93 2.30
N GLY A 17 7.83 37.46 2.06
CA GLY A 17 8.36 38.61 2.78
C GLY A 17 7.66 39.91 2.35
N GLY A 18 7.04 40.58 3.32
CA GLY A 18 6.53 41.94 3.21
C GLY A 18 6.63 42.62 4.56
N SER A 19 7.55 43.57 4.68
CA SER A 19 7.81 44.38 5.87
C SER A 19 6.69 45.38 6.16
N ASN A 20 6.15 45.39 7.38
CA ASN A 20 5.99 46.62 8.18
C ASN A 20 5.52 46.27 9.60
N GLY A 21 6.21 46.83 10.59
CA GLY A 21 5.92 46.58 12.00
C GLY A 21 4.73 47.38 12.52
N SER A 22 3.98 46.79 13.45
CA SER A 22 3.41 47.48 14.63
C SER A 22 2.80 46.47 15.61
N SER A 23 3.19 46.63 16.88
CA SER A 23 2.54 46.25 18.14
C SER A 23 2.05 44.81 18.37
N ILE A 24 2.67 44.19 19.38
CA ILE A 24 2.24 42.95 20.05
C ILE A 24 0.88 43.18 20.70
N ALA A 25 -0.17 42.62 20.11
CA ALA A 25 -1.43 42.32 20.80
C ALA A 25 -1.41 40.85 21.19
N THR A 26 -1.68 40.59 22.47
CA THR A 26 -1.83 39.28 23.10
C THR A 26 -2.76 38.40 22.26
N ARG A 27 -2.18 37.43 21.51
CA ARG A 27 -2.96 36.45 20.75
C ARG A 27 -3.73 35.57 21.74
N GLY A 28 -5.05 35.72 21.74
CA GLY A 28 -5.95 34.70 22.29
C GLY A 28 -5.65 33.35 21.62
N GLN A 29 -5.85 32.26 22.37
CA GLN A 29 -5.77 30.89 21.87
C GLN A 29 -6.45 30.81 20.49
N LEU A 30 -5.66 30.44 19.47
CA LEU A 30 -6.17 30.15 18.14
C LEU A 30 -7.11 28.95 18.30
N VAL A 31 -8.41 29.20 18.34
CA VAL A 31 -9.43 28.15 18.24
C VAL A 31 -9.41 27.69 16.78
N ALA A 32 -9.08 26.43 16.55
CA ALA A 32 -9.22 25.80 15.23
C ALA A 32 -10.66 26.01 14.74
N ARG A 33 -10.84 26.24 13.44
CA ARG A 33 -12.20 26.47 12.91
C ARG A 33 -12.98 25.16 12.99
N ALA A 34 -14.31 25.25 13.17
CA ALA A 34 -15.17 24.07 13.35
C ALA A 34 -15.20 23.11 12.14
N ASP A 35 -14.71 23.58 10.98
CA ASP A 35 -14.57 22.88 9.71
C ASP A 35 -13.15 22.33 9.46
N ASP A 36 -12.22 22.41 10.42
CA ASP A 36 -10.88 21.83 10.31
C ASP A 36 -10.92 20.31 10.61
N PRO A 37 -10.60 19.42 9.64
CA PRO A 37 -10.63 17.98 9.86
C PRO A 37 -9.51 17.48 10.79
N THR A 38 -8.49 18.29 11.05
CA THR A 38 -7.40 18.01 12.01
C THR A 38 -7.76 18.41 13.45
N ASP A 39 -8.88 19.10 13.66
CA ASP A 39 -9.41 19.36 14.99
C ASP A 39 -10.14 18.13 15.54
N PHE A 40 -9.52 17.46 16.51
CA PHE A 40 -10.09 16.32 17.21
C PHE A 40 -10.99 16.70 18.41
N GLY A 41 -11.37 17.97 18.55
CA GLY A 41 -12.24 18.47 19.62
C GLY A 41 -13.63 17.82 19.70
N TRP A 42 -14.07 17.18 18.61
CA TRP A 42 -15.34 16.46 18.53
C TRP A 42 -15.30 15.06 19.18
N VAL A 43 -14.12 14.47 19.36
CA VAL A 43 -13.97 13.13 19.97
C VAL A 43 -13.98 13.27 21.49
N ARG A 44 -15.15 13.07 22.12
CA ARG A 44 -15.32 13.18 23.58
C ARG A 44 -15.44 11.82 24.23
N LYS A 45 -16.15 10.89 23.60
CA LYS A 45 -16.36 9.53 24.09
C LYS A 45 -15.86 8.55 23.04
N TRP A 46 -14.90 7.70 23.39
CA TRP A 46 -14.41 6.73 22.44
C TRP A 46 -13.94 5.44 23.12
N ALA A 47 -13.89 4.37 22.33
CA ALA A 47 -13.50 3.05 22.82
C ALA A 47 -12.43 2.41 21.94
N ALA A 48 -11.52 1.68 22.59
CA ALA A 48 -10.55 0.80 21.97
C ALA A 48 -10.86 -0.65 22.34
N ILE A 49 -11.30 -1.43 21.36
CA ILE A 49 -11.62 -2.86 21.48
C ILE A 49 -10.73 -3.66 20.54
N GLY A 50 -10.61 -4.96 20.76
CA GLY A 50 -9.85 -5.82 19.86
C GLY A 50 -8.99 -6.85 20.56
N ASP A 51 -8.01 -7.34 19.80
CA ASP A 51 -7.07 -8.36 20.23
C ASP A 51 -5.79 -7.78 20.89
N SER A 52 -4.74 -8.60 20.92
CA SER A 52 -3.43 -8.27 21.49
C SER A 52 -2.72 -7.09 20.80
N PHE A 53 -2.98 -6.82 19.52
CA PHE A 53 -2.41 -5.67 18.81
C PHE A 53 -3.02 -4.35 19.33
N THR A 54 -4.30 -4.35 19.70
CA THR A 54 -4.91 -3.17 20.35
C THR A 54 -4.56 -3.09 21.84
N ALA A 55 -4.46 -4.23 22.54
CA ALA A 55 -3.96 -4.26 23.92
C ALA A 55 -2.52 -3.75 24.06
N GLY A 56 -1.71 -3.95 23.01
CA GLY A 56 -0.34 -3.45 22.88
C GLY A 56 0.69 -4.23 23.68
N ILE A 57 0.55 -5.55 23.73
CA ILE A 57 1.41 -6.41 24.54
C ILE A 57 2.89 -6.16 24.28
N GLY A 58 3.63 -5.86 25.34
CA GLY A 58 5.06 -5.54 25.31
C GLY A 58 5.38 -4.05 25.15
N SER A 59 4.49 -3.24 24.58
CA SER A 59 4.77 -1.83 24.27
C SER A 59 4.61 -0.91 25.47
N GLY A 60 5.72 -0.57 26.11
CA GLY A 60 5.73 0.26 27.31
C GLY A 60 5.56 -0.56 28.58
N LYS A 61 4.70 -0.11 29.49
CA LYS A 61 4.42 -0.78 30.77
C LYS A 61 3.00 -1.35 30.77
N GLN A 62 2.89 -2.58 31.25
CA GLN A 62 1.58 -3.20 31.49
C GLN A 62 0.82 -2.42 32.57
N ILE A 63 -0.45 -2.12 32.28
CA ILE A 63 -1.34 -1.40 33.17
C ILE A 63 -2.29 -2.35 33.91
N GLY A 64 -2.95 -1.82 34.95
CA GLY A 64 -3.75 -2.62 35.87
C GLY A 64 -2.93 -3.09 37.07
N SER A 65 -3.60 -3.78 37.98
CA SER A 65 -3.07 -4.28 39.23
C SER A 65 -2.77 -5.77 39.12
N ARG A 66 -1.49 -6.11 39.18
CA ARG A 66 -1.02 -7.49 39.31
C ARG A 66 -1.46 -8.11 40.65
N THR A 67 -1.53 -7.32 41.71
CA THR A 67 -1.92 -7.79 43.05
C THR A 67 -3.39 -8.18 43.09
N LEU A 68 -4.26 -7.38 42.46
CA LEU A 68 -5.70 -7.62 42.41
C LEU A 68 -6.13 -8.52 41.24
N LEU A 69 -5.21 -8.80 40.30
CA LEU A 69 -5.49 -9.53 39.05
C LEU A 69 -6.73 -8.99 38.35
N ASP A 70 -6.83 -7.67 38.24
CA ASP A 70 -7.97 -7.03 37.59
C ASP A 70 -8.03 -7.35 36.08
N ARG A 71 -9.15 -7.03 35.44
CA ARG A 71 -9.38 -7.34 34.02
C ARG A 71 -8.32 -6.69 33.13
N THR A 72 -7.89 -5.46 33.43
CA THR A 72 -6.87 -4.74 32.67
C THR A 72 -5.54 -5.49 32.68
N TRP A 73 -5.12 -5.99 33.85
CA TRP A 73 -3.92 -6.80 33.97
C TRP A 73 -4.04 -8.13 33.21
N LYS A 74 -5.16 -8.86 33.39
CA LYS A 74 -5.42 -10.15 32.73
C LYS A 74 -5.47 -10.05 31.20
N CYS A 75 -5.90 -8.91 30.69
CA CYS A 75 -6.00 -8.65 29.25
C CYS A 75 -4.68 -8.17 28.63
N SER A 76 -3.59 -8.09 29.40
CA SER A 76 -2.27 -7.63 28.93
C SER A 76 -2.34 -6.29 28.21
N ARG A 77 -3.03 -5.31 28.81
CA ARG A 77 -3.13 -3.95 28.30
C ARG A 77 -1.89 -3.15 28.70
N TYR A 78 -1.33 -2.36 27.77
CA TYR A 78 -0.11 -1.57 28.00
C TYR A 78 -0.33 -0.07 27.79
N ASP A 79 0.51 0.75 28.43
CA ASP A 79 0.41 2.22 28.39
C ASP A 79 0.96 2.89 27.14
N TYR A 80 1.72 2.17 26.30
CA TYR A 80 2.28 2.63 25.02
C TYR A 80 1.70 1.85 23.83
N SER A 81 0.49 1.31 23.96
CA SER A 81 -0.24 0.77 22.81
C SER A 81 -0.66 1.89 21.84
N TRP A 82 -0.90 1.57 20.58
CA TRP A 82 -1.21 2.56 19.56
C TRP A 82 -2.46 3.39 19.90
N VAL A 83 -3.49 2.77 20.50
CA VAL A 83 -4.68 3.49 21.00
C VAL A 83 -4.38 4.39 22.20
N ARG A 84 -3.36 4.09 23.02
CA ARG A 84 -2.90 5.01 24.07
C ARG A 84 -2.19 6.21 23.47
N LEU A 85 -1.39 6.01 22.43
CA LEU A 85 -0.76 7.10 21.68
C LEU A 85 -1.80 7.99 21.00
N VAL A 86 -2.83 7.39 20.38
CA VAL A 86 -3.99 8.12 19.86
C VAL A 86 -4.69 8.90 20.99
N ASN A 87 -4.96 8.26 22.14
CA ASN A 87 -5.59 8.96 23.28
C ASN A 87 -4.79 10.20 23.71
N MET A 88 -3.47 10.10 23.74
CA MET A 88 -2.59 11.22 24.05
C MET A 88 -2.66 12.32 22.97
N ALA A 89 -2.76 11.95 21.70
CA ALA A 89 -2.89 12.89 20.58
C ALA A 89 -4.25 13.61 20.55
N LEU A 90 -5.34 12.90 20.85
CA LEU A 90 -6.68 13.50 21.00
C LEU A 90 -6.71 14.50 22.17
N GLY A 91 -5.93 14.23 23.23
CA GLY A 91 -5.68 15.18 24.31
C GLY A 91 -6.89 15.43 25.20
N SER A 92 -7.11 16.69 25.60
CA SER A 92 -8.10 17.06 26.62
C SER A 92 -9.55 17.10 26.12
N SER A 93 -9.82 16.90 24.83
CA SER A 93 -11.19 16.79 24.31
C SER A 93 -11.89 15.52 24.81
N VAL A 94 -11.11 14.48 25.08
CA VAL A 94 -11.59 13.18 25.55
C VAL A 94 -12.07 13.27 27.00
N GLN A 95 -13.36 12.98 27.19
CA GLN A 95 -14.04 12.93 28.49
C GLN A 95 -14.19 11.50 29.00
N ASP A 96 -14.33 10.54 28.10
CA ASP A 96 -14.52 9.12 28.41
C ASP A 96 -13.78 8.25 27.40
N PHE A 97 -12.67 7.64 27.85
CA PHE A 97 -11.92 6.66 27.08
C PHE A 97 -12.09 5.27 27.69
N GLN A 98 -12.61 4.34 26.90
CA GLN A 98 -12.85 2.95 27.30
C GLN A 98 -11.86 2.03 26.60
N PHE A 99 -11.01 1.34 27.35
CA PHE A 99 -10.00 0.46 26.80
C PHE A 99 -10.31 -0.99 27.15
N GLU A 100 -11.02 -1.69 26.26
CA GLU A 100 -11.52 -3.05 26.50
C GLU A 100 -10.79 -4.16 25.74
N ALA A 101 -9.88 -3.83 24.83
CA ALA A 101 -9.08 -4.81 24.09
C ALA A 101 -8.39 -5.83 25.01
N CYS A 102 -8.28 -7.08 24.55
CA CYS A 102 -7.80 -8.18 25.36
C CYS A 102 -6.94 -9.14 24.54
N SER A 103 -5.76 -9.46 25.06
CA SER A 103 -4.87 -10.43 24.43
C SER A 103 -5.53 -11.82 24.37
N GLY A 104 -5.48 -12.45 23.19
CA GLY A 104 -6.07 -13.76 22.93
C GLY A 104 -7.54 -13.74 22.52
N ASP A 105 -8.22 -12.58 22.57
CA ASP A 105 -9.61 -12.50 22.11
C ASP A 105 -9.70 -12.71 20.59
N ARG A 106 -10.65 -13.56 20.22
CA ARG A 106 -11.16 -13.77 18.86
C ARG A 106 -12.38 -12.87 18.62
N THR A 107 -12.92 -12.83 17.42
CA THR A 107 -14.15 -12.08 17.11
C THR A 107 -15.29 -12.35 18.10
N GLY A 108 -15.45 -13.58 18.59
CA GLY A 108 -16.42 -13.90 19.64
C GLY A 108 -16.17 -13.19 20.98
N GLY A 109 -14.92 -13.10 21.43
CA GLY A 109 -14.56 -12.33 22.64
C GLY A 109 -14.69 -10.83 22.41
N ILE A 110 -14.34 -10.35 21.21
CA ILE A 110 -14.49 -8.94 20.83
C ILE A 110 -15.98 -8.56 20.75
N TYR A 111 -16.85 -9.46 20.30
CA TYR A 111 -18.31 -9.29 20.37
C TYR A 111 -18.79 -9.09 21.82
N GLU A 112 -18.20 -9.77 22.81
CA GLU A 112 -18.48 -9.51 24.23
C GLU A 112 -17.87 -8.19 24.72
N GLN A 113 -16.69 -7.78 24.21
CA GLN A 113 -16.14 -6.45 24.51
C GLN A 113 -17.11 -5.34 24.08
N VAL A 114 -17.76 -5.49 22.92
CA VAL A 114 -18.79 -4.54 22.45
C VAL A 114 -19.97 -4.43 23.43
N ASP A 115 -20.33 -5.50 24.16
CA ASP A 115 -21.37 -5.38 25.21
C ASP A 115 -20.92 -4.51 26.38
N SER A 116 -19.64 -4.61 26.74
CA SER A 116 -19.08 -3.92 27.90
C SER A 116 -18.83 -2.43 27.67
N ILE A 117 -18.69 -1.98 26.42
CA ILE A 117 -18.53 -0.55 26.11
C ILE A 117 -19.87 0.18 26.14
N LYS A 118 -19.84 1.43 26.61
CA LYS A 118 -20.99 2.34 26.62
C LYS A 118 -21.45 2.68 25.20
N ASN A 119 -22.68 3.16 25.10
CA ASN A 119 -23.27 3.64 23.84
C ASN A 119 -22.89 5.12 23.61
N ASP A 120 -23.35 5.68 22.48
CA ASP A 120 -23.16 7.08 22.10
C ASP A 120 -21.67 7.46 21.98
N LEU A 121 -20.89 6.57 21.36
CA LEU A 121 -19.46 6.77 21.10
C LEU A 121 -19.26 7.62 19.85
N ASP A 122 -18.33 8.58 19.92
CA ASP A 122 -17.87 9.38 18.79
C ASP A 122 -16.91 8.58 17.90
N LEU A 123 -16.06 7.74 18.52
CA LEU A 123 -15.01 6.99 17.86
C LEU A 123 -14.87 5.58 18.46
N VAL A 124 -14.65 4.59 17.60
CA VAL A 124 -14.18 3.26 17.98
C VAL A 124 -12.96 2.91 17.14
N MET A 125 -11.93 2.38 17.79
CA MET A 125 -10.72 1.90 17.12
C MET A 125 -10.47 0.44 17.49
N MET A 126 -10.16 -0.41 16.50
CA MET A 126 -10.00 -1.84 16.75
C MET A 126 -9.03 -2.59 15.84
N THR A 127 -8.57 -3.73 16.33
CA THR A 127 -7.97 -4.83 15.56
C THR A 127 -8.74 -6.11 15.87
N ALA A 128 -9.07 -6.91 14.85
CA ALA A 128 -9.65 -8.23 15.03
C ALA A 128 -9.38 -9.14 13.83
N GLY A 129 -9.39 -10.45 14.05
CA GLY A 129 -9.30 -11.47 13.00
C GLY A 129 -8.08 -12.38 13.08
N GLY A 130 -6.92 -11.88 13.52
CA GLY A 130 -5.69 -12.69 13.56
C GLY A 130 -5.81 -13.97 14.39
N ASN A 131 -6.49 -13.89 15.54
CA ASN A 131 -6.74 -15.05 16.41
C ASN A 131 -7.80 -16.01 15.87
N ASP A 132 -8.71 -15.54 15.01
CA ASP A 132 -9.74 -16.32 14.33
C ASP A 132 -9.14 -17.18 13.20
N LEU A 133 -7.95 -16.82 12.75
CA LEU A 133 -7.24 -17.50 11.65
C LEU A 133 -6.08 -18.35 12.13
N CYS A 134 -6.05 -18.65 13.43
CA CYS A 134 -5.03 -19.47 14.05
C CYS A 134 -3.61 -18.92 13.86
N LEU A 135 -3.43 -17.60 13.67
CA LEU A 135 -2.14 -16.98 13.41
C LEU A 135 -1.11 -17.28 14.51
N ALA A 136 -1.56 -17.28 15.77
CA ALA A 136 -0.72 -17.67 16.91
C ALA A 136 -0.27 -19.14 16.84
N SER A 137 -1.15 -20.05 16.41
CA SER A 137 -0.82 -21.46 16.20
C SER A 137 0.14 -21.64 15.02
N MET A 138 -0.03 -20.86 13.96
CA MET A 138 0.88 -20.84 12.80
C MET A 138 2.28 -20.37 13.21
N ILE A 139 2.41 -19.24 13.90
CA ILE A 139 3.70 -18.73 14.39
C ILE A 139 4.38 -19.77 15.30
N LYS A 140 3.61 -20.40 16.19
CA LYS A 140 4.12 -21.45 17.07
C LYS A 140 4.60 -22.67 16.28
N THR A 141 3.73 -23.30 15.50
CA THR A 141 4.02 -24.61 14.87
C THR A 141 4.89 -24.50 13.63
N CYS A 142 4.90 -23.37 12.93
CA CYS A 142 5.68 -23.21 11.72
C CYS A 142 6.99 -22.43 11.90
N VAL A 143 7.12 -21.61 12.96
CA VAL A 143 8.28 -20.71 13.12
C VAL A 143 9.04 -20.98 14.39
N ILE A 144 8.38 -20.86 15.55
CA ILE A 144 9.06 -20.83 16.86
C ILE A 144 9.31 -22.23 17.41
N LEU A 145 8.38 -23.16 17.17
CA LEU A 145 8.42 -24.57 17.59
C LEU A 145 8.22 -25.56 16.41
N PRO A 146 9.02 -25.47 15.32
CA PRO A 146 8.66 -26.13 14.06
C PRO A 146 9.19 -27.57 13.94
N TRP A 147 8.92 -28.40 14.94
CA TRP A 147 9.34 -29.81 14.95
C TRP A 147 8.24 -30.79 14.57
N ASP A 148 7.03 -30.31 14.26
CA ASP A 148 5.93 -31.16 13.81
C ASP A 148 5.98 -31.47 12.31
N GLY A 149 6.92 -30.84 11.58
CA GLY A 149 7.16 -31.11 10.16
C GLY A 149 6.29 -30.27 9.21
N GLU A 150 6.54 -30.42 7.91
CA GLU A 150 5.91 -29.57 6.88
C GLU A 150 4.40 -29.77 6.81
N ASP A 151 3.93 -31.02 6.89
CA ASP A 151 2.50 -31.36 6.81
C ASP A 151 1.68 -30.68 7.90
N ALA A 152 2.21 -30.61 9.13
CA ALA A 152 1.56 -29.93 10.24
C ALA A 152 1.50 -28.41 10.04
N CYS A 153 2.55 -27.83 9.48
CA CYS A 153 2.55 -26.40 9.14
C CYS A 153 1.56 -26.09 8.01
N GLN A 154 1.58 -26.88 6.94
CA GLN A 154 0.68 -26.70 5.79
C GLN A 154 -0.79 -26.87 6.20
N THR A 155 -1.11 -27.84 7.04
CA THR A 155 -2.47 -28.02 7.57
C THR A 155 -2.98 -26.77 8.30
N ILE A 156 -2.11 -26.07 9.04
CA ILE A 156 -2.50 -24.83 9.73
C ILE A 156 -2.68 -23.68 8.73
N ILE A 157 -1.82 -23.57 7.72
CA ILE A 157 -1.94 -22.55 6.67
C ILE A 157 -3.23 -22.75 5.88
N ASP A 158 -3.52 -23.99 5.46
CA ASP A 158 -4.74 -24.32 4.73
C ASP A 158 -5.99 -24.01 5.58
N LYS A 159 -5.95 -24.32 6.88
CA LYS A 159 -7.04 -23.99 7.79
C LYS A 159 -7.21 -22.49 8.00
N ALA A 160 -6.11 -21.74 8.07
CA ALA A 160 -6.14 -20.29 8.13
C ALA A 160 -6.80 -19.71 6.87
N GLN A 161 -6.43 -20.20 5.69
CA GLN A 161 -7.02 -19.78 4.41
C GLN A 161 -8.51 -20.14 4.32
N GLU A 162 -8.90 -21.35 4.71
CA GLU A 162 -10.31 -21.76 4.79
C GLU A 162 -11.11 -20.83 5.70
N ASN A 163 -10.57 -20.50 6.88
CA ASN A 163 -11.25 -19.64 7.85
C ASN A 163 -11.37 -18.17 7.38
N ILE A 164 -10.44 -17.67 6.55
CA ILE A 164 -10.57 -16.35 5.90
C ILE A 164 -11.84 -16.32 5.03
N ASP A 165 -12.03 -17.37 4.24
CA ASP A 165 -13.10 -17.43 3.25
C ASP A 165 -14.47 -17.75 3.89
N THR A 166 -14.48 -18.50 4.99
CA THR A 166 -15.71 -19.06 5.58
C THR A 166 -16.16 -18.41 6.88
N ILE A 167 -15.24 -18.00 7.77
CA ILE A 167 -15.56 -17.61 9.16
C ILE A 167 -15.29 -16.14 9.40
N LEU A 168 -14.16 -15.62 8.91
CA LEU A 168 -13.68 -14.28 9.25
C LEU A 168 -14.69 -13.20 8.84
N LYS A 169 -15.10 -13.18 7.57
CA LYS A 169 -16.00 -12.14 7.07
C LYS A 169 -17.35 -12.14 7.82
N PRO A 170 -18.10 -13.26 7.94
CA PRO A 170 -19.34 -13.28 8.73
C PRO A 170 -19.16 -12.85 10.19
N ASN A 171 -18.05 -13.23 10.82
CA ASN A 171 -17.79 -12.87 12.21
C ASN A 171 -17.50 -11.37 12.39
N ILE A 172 -16.75 -10.77 11.46
CA ILE A 172 -16.53 -9.32 11.46
C ILE A 172 -17.86 -8.58 11.29
N ARG A 173 -18.71 -9.01 10.34
CA ARG A 173 -20.05 -8.42 10.15
C ARG A 173 -20.86 -8.39 11.45
N GLN A 174 -20.89 -9.50 12.19
CA GLN A 174 -21.59 -9.56 13.48
C GLN A 174 -21.06 -8.56 14.52
N VAL A 175 -19.74 -8.33 14.56
CA VAL A 175 -19.12 -7.32 15.44
C VAL A 175 -19.52 -5.91 14.99
N LEU A 176 -19.45 -5.64 13.68
CA LEU A 176 -19.78 -4.33 13.10
C LEU A 176 -21.27 -3.99 13.25
N ASP A 177 -22.17 -4.95 13.02
CA ASP A 177 -23.61 -4.81 13.27
C ASP A 177 -23.89 -4.43 14.72
N LYS A 178 -23.19 -5.05 15.65
CA LYS A 178 -23.34 -4.76 17.07
C LYS A 178 -22.79 -3.39 17.42
N LEU A 179 -21.68 -2.98 16.81
CA LEU A 179 -21.13 -1.63 16.94
C LEU A 179 -22.05 -0.55 16.38
N ASN A 180 -22.89 -0.86 15.38
CA ASN A 180 -23.92 0.07 14.91
C ASN A 180 -24.83 0.51 16.08
N ASN A 181 -25.08 -0.41 17.04
CA ASN A 181 -25.56 -0.24 18.43
C ASN A 181 -24.97 0.89 19.28
N LYS A 182 -23.67 1.08 19.15
CA LYS A 182 -22.81 1.73 20.15
C LYS A 182 -22.27 3.07 19.65
N ILE A 183 -21.98 3.15 18.36
CA ILE A 183 -21.46 4.35 17.72
C ILE A 183 -22.65 5.25 17.38
N ARG A 184 -22.53 6.54 17.71
CA ARG A 184 -23.57 7.52 17.41
C ARG A 184 -23.66 7.78 15.90
N LYS A 185 -24.72 8.47 15.47
CA LYS A 185 -24.84 8.92 14.09
C LYS A 185 -23.65 9.82 13.72
N ASP A 186 -23.04 9.56 12.56
CA ASP A 186 -21.86 10.26 12.03
C ASP A 186 -20.60 10.09 12.93
N GLY A 187 -20.60 9.09 13.82
CA GLY A 187 -19.39 8.65 14.52
C GLY A 187 -18.47 7.86 13.59
N VAL A 188 -17.27 7.54 14.07
CA VAL A 188 -16.20 6.93 13.25
C VAL A 188 -15.76 5.58 13.81
N LEU A 189 -15.56 4.61 12.92
CA LEU A 189 -14.85 3.37 13.18
C LEU A 189 -13.53 3.34 12.39
N ILE A 190 -12.40 3.18 13.08
CA ILE A 190 -11.12 2.85 12.45
C ILE A 190 -10.78 1.39 12.75
N TYR A 191 -10.73 0.57 11.70
CA TYR A 191 -10.34 -0.83 11.80
C TYR A 191 -8.90 -0.97 11.30
N SER A 192 -7.94 -1.20 12.20
CA SER A 192 -6.54 -1.36 11.81
C SER A 192 -6.24 -2.78 11.33
N GLY A 193 -5.49 -2.87 10.23
CA GLY A 193 -4.98 -4.13 9.70
C GLY A 193 -3.75 -4.67 10.43
N TYR A 194 -3.24 -5.78 9.92
CA TYR A 194 -1.95 -6.36 10.32
C TYR A 194 -0.88 -6.03 9.27
N ALA A 195 0.39 -6.32 9.56
CA ALA A 195 1.46 -6.08 8.61
C ALA A 195 2.34 -7.33 8.39
N PRO A 196 2.89 -7.54 7.18
CA PRO A 196 3.67 -8.73 6.87
C PRO A 196 4.96 -8.76 7.70
N PHE A 197 5.23 -9.91 8.32
CA PHE A 197 6.32 -10.04 9.29
C PHE A 197 7.70 -10.18 8.65
N PHE A 198 7.79 -10.65 7.41
CA PHE A 198 9.04 -11.16 6.87
C PHE A 198 9.47 -10.46 5.58
N ASN A 199 10.72 -10.01 5.53
CA ASN A 199 11.37 -9.63 4.27
C ASN A 199 11.71 -10.89 3.46
N THR A 200 11.60 -10.81 2.13
CA THR A 200 11.76 -11.93 1.18
C THR A 200 12.93 -11.78 0.21
N GLU A 201 13.83 -10.80 0.41
CA GLU A 201 14.90 -10.48 -0.54
C GLU A 201 16.01 -11.54 -0.62
N ASN A 202 16.33 -12.24 0.49
CA ASN A 202 17.44 -13.20 0.52
C ASN A 202 17.23 -14.39 1.47
N GLU A 203 18.04 -15.44 1.35
CA GLU A 203 17.95 -16.68 2.15
C GLU A 203 18.66 -16.63 3.52
N ASP A 204 19.10 -15.46 3.99
CA ASP A 204 19.88 -15.36 5.22
C ASP A 204 19.07 -15.79 6.45
N CYS A 205 17.75 -15.61 6.43
CA CYS A 205 16.89 -16.07 7.51
C CYS A 205 16.87 -17.60 7.65
N ALA A 206 16.91 -18.32 6.53
CA ALA A 206 16.93 -19.78 6.50
C ALA A 206 18.34 -20.34 6.76
N THR A 207 19.38 -19.61 6.35
CA THR A 207 20.76 -20.12 6.29
C THR A 207 21.70 -19.56 7.36
N LYS A 208 21.44 -18.37 7.90
CA LYS A 208 22.29 -17.69 8.89
C LYS A 208 21.61 -17.48 10.25
N GLN A 209 20.29 -17.65 10.35
CA GLN A 209 19.54 -17.51 11.59
C GLN A 209 18.97 -18.84 12.09
N ASN A 210 18.56 -18.90 13.36
CA ASN A 210 17.84 -20.00 13.98
C ASN A 210 16.59 -19.47 14.70
N TRP A 211 15.43 -19.77 14.14
CA TRP A 211 14.13 -19.37 14.66
C TRP A 211 13.45 -20.46 15.50
N ALA A 212 13.99 -21.67 15.50
CA ALA A 212 13.47 -22.77 16.31
C ALA A 212 14.02 -22.66 17.73
N LEU A 213 13.15 -22.36 18.70
CA LEU A 213 13.53 -22.33 20.11
C LEU A 213 13.87 -23.73 20.58
N ARG A 214 15.09 -24.04 21.01
CA ARG A 214 15.34 -25.32 21.69
C ARG A 214 14.61 -25.33 23.03
N ALA A 215 13.37 -25.78 23.04
CA ALA A 215 12.56 -25.88 24.24
C ALA A 215 13.29 -26.75 25.29
N TRP A 216 13.08 -26.42 26.57
CA TRP A 216 13.69 -27.00 27.79
C TRP A 216 14.26 -28.42 27.60
N ASN A 217 15.40 -28.75 28.21
CA ASN A 217 16.16 -30.02 28.05
C ASN A 217 15.33 -31.33 27.98
N TRP A 218 14.13 -31.40 28.55
CA TRP A 218 13.19 -32.53 28.41
C TRP A 218 12.53 -32.66 27.00
N LEU A 219 12.24 -31.57 26.29
CA LEU A 219 11.71 -31.57 24.91
C LEU A 219 12.83 -31.85 23.89
N ALA A 220 14.07 -31.45 24.21
CA ALA A 220 15.25 -31.78 23.40
C ALA A 220 15.50 -33.29 23.29
N PHE A 221 15.11 -34.09 24.31
CA PHE A 221 15.18 -35.55 24.26
C PHE A 221 14.18 -36.15 23.25
N TRP A 222 12.99 -35.57 23.11
CA TRP A 222 11.95 -36.05 22.18
C TRP A 222 12.18 -35.61 20.72
N ASN A 223 12.82 -34.44 20.54
CA ASN A 223 13.05 -33.84 19.22
C ASN A 223 14.40 -34.25 18.56
N TRP A 224 15.14 -35.20 19.14
CA TRP A 224 16.46 -35.61 18.65
C TRP A 224 16.48 -36.07 17.18
N PHE A 225 15.37 -36.63 16.68
CA PHE A 225 15.26 -37.16 15.32
C PHE A 225 14.58 -36.21 14.32
N ARG A 226 14.19 -34.99 14.72
CA ARG A 226 13.40 -34.08 13.87
C ARG A 226 14.18 -32.82 13.50
N SER A 227 14.20 -32.49 12.21
CA SER A 227 14.75 -31.22 11.72
C SER A 227 13.71 -30.12 11.84
N ALA A 228 14.08 -29.01 12.46
CA ALA A 228 13.24 -27.82 12.53
C ALA A 228 13.01 -27.23 11.12
N LEU A 229 11.79 -26.76 10.84
CA LEU A 229 11.49 -26.07 9.59
C LEU A 229 12.26 -24.76 9.49
N LYS A 230 12.68 -24.42 8.27
CA LYS A 230 13.43 -23.20 7.99
C LYS A 230 12.54 -22.14 7.37
N LEU A 231 12.79 -20.87 7.71
CA LEU A 231 12.16 -19.71 7.09
C LEU A 231 12.82 -19.38 5.74
N THR A 232 12.56 -20.22 4.73
CA THR A 232 12.96 -19.95 3.32
C THR A 232 12.24 -18.73 2.75
N ILE A 233 12.68 -18.21 1.60
CA ILE A 233 11.93 -17.17 0.87
C ILE A 233 10.48 -17.62 0.63
N SER A 234 10.30 -18.79 0.03
CA SER A 234 8.96 -19.33 -0.30
C SER A 234 8.03 -19.43 0.93
N ARG A 235 8.52 -19.86 2.10
CA ARG A 235 7.69 -19.93 3.31
C ARG A 235 7.31 -18.54 3.84
N ARG A 236 8.23 -17.58 3.75
CA ARG A 236 7.96 -16.19 4.15
C ARG A 236 6.97 -15.52 3.21
N GLU A 237 7.05 -15.79 1.90
CA GLU A 237 6.06 -15.37 0.92
C GLU A 237 4.67 -15.94 1.23
N GLN A 238 4.57 -17.22 1.61
CA GLN A 238 3.30 -17.82 2.04
C GLN A 238 2.70 -17.11 3.25
N PHE A 239 3.51 -16.80 4.27
CA PHE A 239 3.02 -16.06 5.44
C PHE A 239 2.60 -14.63 5.11
N ASN A 240 3.35 -13.93 4.28
CA ASN A 240 3.00 -12.58 3.85
C ASN A 240 1.70 -12.59 3.03
N THR A 241 1.55 -13.55 2.11
CA THR A 241 0.32 -13.75 1.33
C THR A 241 -0.88 -14.00 2.24
N LEU A 242 -0.70 -14.77 3.31
CA LEU A 242 -1.76 -14.96 4.30
C LEU A 242 -2.16 -13.62 4.93
N VAL A 243 -1.20 -12.79 5.37
CA VAL A 243 -1.50 -11.47 5.94
C VAL A 243 -2.24 -10.57 4.93
N ASP A 244 -1.83 -10.59 3.66
CA ASP A 244 -2.48 -9.82 2.60
C ASP A 244 -3.95 -10.27 2.40
N ASN A 245 -4.20 -11.58 2.38
CA ASN A 245 -5.54 -12.14 2.28
C ASN A 245 -6.43 -11.76 3.48
N ILE A 246 -5.85 -11.70 4.68
CA ILE A 246 -6.55 -11.26 5.91
C ILE A 246 -6.95 -9.80 5.79
N ASN A 247 -5.98 -8.94 5.47
CA ASN A 247 -6.21 -7.51 5.34
C ASN A 247 -7.24 -7.20 4.26
N LYS A 248 -7.16 -7.91 3.12
CA LYS A 248 -8.16 -7.80 2.04
C LYS A 248 -9.55 -8.20 2.52
N ALA A 249 -9.68 -9.32 3.24
CA ALA A 249 -10.98 -9.76 3.73
C ALA A 249 -11.58 -8.79 4.76
N ILE A 250 -10.76 -8.19 5.62
CA ILE A 250 -11.17 -7.16 6.56
C ILE A 250 -11.58 -5.89 5.81
N SER A 251 -10.75 -5.40 4.90
CA SER A 251 -11.00 -4.15 4.18
C SER A 251 -12.27 -4.21 3.34
N GLU A 252 -12.54 -5.34 2.68
CA GLU A 252 -13.78 -5.57 1.94
C GLU A 252 -15.03 -5.46 2.84
N VAL A 253 -14.99 -6.03 4.05
CA VAL A 253 -16.13 -5.94 4.99
C VAL A 253 -16.26 -4.53 5.58
N VAL A 254 -15.15 -3.85 5.85
CA VAL A 254 -15.19 -2.48 6.37
C VAL A 254 -15.75 -1.50 5.33
N ASP A 255 -15.34 -1.65 4.06
CA ASP A 255 -15.83 -0.86 2.93
C ASP A 255 -17.32 -1.12 2.63
N GLU A 256 -17.78 -2.38 2.78
CA GLU A 256 -19.20 -2.74 2.73
C GLU A 256 -20.02 -1.92 3.76
N TYR A 257 -19.53 -1.82 5.00
CA TYR A 257 -20.23 -1.10 6.07
C TYR A 257 -20.16 0.43 5.95
N ASP A 258 -19.08 0.99 5.41
CA ASP A 258 -19.01 2.45 5.18
C ASP A 258 -19.99 2.91 4.10
N LYS A 259 -20.26 2.05 3.11
CA LYS A 259 -21.15 2.34 1.97
C LYS A 259 -22.63 2.03 2.26
N ASP A 260 -22.91 1.25 3.30
CA ASP A 260 -24.27 0.89 3.67
C ASP A 260 -25.00 2.07 4.35
N ARG A 261 -26.19 2.40 3.83
CA ARG A 261 -27.01 3.51 4.31
C ARG A 261 -27.74 3.22 5.63
N ASP A 262 -27.86 1.94 6.00
CA ASP A 262 -28.48 1.51 7.26
C ASP A 262 -27.48 1.53 8.45
N ILE A 263 -26.18 1.71 8.15
CA ILE A 263 -25.14 1.89 9.15
C ILE A 263 -25.04 3.35 9.57
N ARG A 264 -25.01 3.60 10.89
CA ARG A 264 -25.07 4.95 11.47
C ARG A 264 -23.73 5.68 11.48
N TYR A 265 -22.63 4.94 11.35
CA TYR A 265 -21.27 5.44 11.49
C TYR A 265 -20.50 5.33 10.18
N ARG A 266 -19.43 6.10 10.05
CA ARG A 266 -18.46 5.99 8.96
C ARG A 266 -17.32 5.06 9.36
N ALA A 267 -16.84 4.26 8.44
CA ALA A 267 -15.84 3.23 8.70
C ALA A 267 -14.68 3.33 7.71
N THR A 268 -13.47 3.02 8.16
CA THR A 268 -12.34 2.84 7.24
C THR A 268 -11.35 1.83 7.76
N PHE A 269 -10.68 1.18 6.81
CA PHE A 269 -9.59 0.25 7.08
C PHE A 269 -8.27 1.02 7.13
N SER A 270 -7.62 0.99 8.28
CA SER A 270 -6.30 1.59 8.49
C SER A 270 -5.21 0.60 8.13
N ASP A 271 -4.78 0.66 6.87
CA ASP A 271 -3.73 -0.19 6.32
C ASP A 271 -2.33 0.39 6.56
N TRP A 272 -1.59 -0.22 7.48
CA TRP A 272 -0.18 0.11 7.73
C TRP A 272 0.78 -0.98 7.22
N SER A 273 0.28 -1.93 6.43
CA SER A 273 0.98 -3.15 6.02
C SER A 273 2.25 -2.90 5.21
N SER A 274 2.30 -1.80 4.45
CA SER A 274 3.46 -1.41 3.64
C SER A 274 4.61 -0.82 4.49
N TRP A 275 4.29 -0.24 5.64
CA TRP A 275 5.25 0.53 6.43
C TRP A 275 6.47 -0.27 6.89
N PRO A 276 6.34 -1.52 7.39
CA PRO A 276 7.50 -2.33 7.72
C PRO A 276 8.46 -2.57 6.56
N GLY A 277 7.99 -2.66 5.31
CA GLY A 277 8.87 -2.81 4.15
C GLY A 277 9.69 -1.54 3.89
N ILE A 278 9.07 -0.37 4.05
CA ILE A 278 9.68 0.94 3.79
C ILE A 278 10.82 1.24 4.77
N VAL A 279 10.61 0.95 6.06
CA VAL A 279 11.57 1.31 7.11
C VAL A 279 12.53 0.18 7.46
N ASP A 280 12.61 -0.89 6.65
CA ASP A 280 13.41 -2.08 6.99
C ASP A 280 12.99 -2.67 8.37
N GLY A 281 11.68 -2.63 8.61
CA GLY A 281 11.01 -2.95 9.86
C GLY A 281 10.51 -4.39 10.00
N GLN A 282 10.67 -5.21 8.96
CA GLN A 282 10.29 -6.62 8.93
C GLN A 282 11.39 -7.52 9.50
N PHE A 283 11.05 -8.71 9.99
CA PHE A 283 12.05 -9.73 10.25
C PHE A 283 12.81 -10.14 8.98
N CYS A 284 13.94 -10.80 9.18
CA CYS A 284 14.74 -11.35 8.10
C CYS A 284 15.29 -10.31 7.09
N SER A 285 15.46 -9.06 7.51
CA SER A 285 16.17 -8.05 6.73
C SER A 285 17.55 -8.57 6.27
N PRO A 286 17.97 -8.32 5.02
CA PRO A 286 19.32 -8.60 4.55
C PRO A 286 20.43 -7.95 5.39
N LYS A 287 20.12 -6.85 6.09
CA LYS A 287 21.07 -6.17 6.98
C LYS A 287 21.18 -6.82 8.36
N SER A 288 20.19 -7.63 8.75
CA SER A 288 20.15 -8.21 10.09
C SER A 288 21.15 -9.35 10.26
N SER A 289 21.90 -9.27 11.35
CA SER A 289 22.77 -10.34 11.86
C SER A 289 22.01 -11.46 12.58
N GLY A 290 20.70 -11.30 12.78
CA GLY A 290 19.87 -12.16 13.62
C GLY A 290 19.85 -11.77 15.10
N ALA A 291 20.69 -10.82 15.53
CA ALA A 291 20.65 -10.30 16.91
C ALA A 291 19.31 -9.64 17.25
N TYR A 292 19.04 -9.45 18.54
CA TYR A 292 17.92 -8.65 19.03
C TYR A 292 18.30 -7.98 20.38
N PRO A 293 18.22 -6.64 20.49
CA PRO A 293 18.11 -5.69 19.37
C PRO A 293 19.32 -5.79 18.40
N ASP A 294 19.11 -5.48 17.12
CA ASP A 294 20.16 -5.54 16.10
C ASP A 294 20.59 -4.13 15.68
N PRO A 295 21.86 -3.71 15.92
CA PRO A 295 22.34 -2.40 15.52
C PRO A 295 22.25 -2.14 14.01
N ASN A 296 22.27 -3.19 13.18
CA ASN A 296 22.17 -3.08 11.72
C ASN A 296 20.71 -2.92 11.23
N GLN A 297 19.75 -3.12 12.12
CA GLN A 297 18.33 -3.03 11.84
C GLN A 297 17.62 -2.28 12.98
N PRO A 298 17.92 -0.98 13.16
CA PRO A 298 17.36 -0.21 14.27
C PRO A 298 15.83 -0.08 14.17
N ASP A 299 15.31 -0.01 12.95
CA ASP A 299 13.90 0.30 12.63
C ASP A 299 12.97 -0.92 12.58
N LEU A 300 13.43 -2.08 13.11
CA LEU A 300 12.58 -3.25 13.33
C LEU A 300 11.31 -2.85 14.10
N LEU A 301 10.13 -3.22 13.59
CA LEU A 301 8.84 -2.80 14.14
C LEU A 301 8.15 -3.85 15.02
N PHE A 302 8.73 -5.04 15.14
CA PHE A 302 8.15 -6.16 15.87
C PHE A 302 9.13 -6.73 16.91
N TYR A 303 8.60 -7.25 18.00
CA TYR A 303 9.38 -8.00 18.97
C TYR A 303 9.80 -9.36 18.40
N LYS A 304 11.09 -9.71 18.54
CA LYS A 304 11.59 -11.08 18.36
C LYS A 304 12.57 -11.44 19.48
N PHE A 305 12.96 -12.70 19.54
CA PHE A 305 14.10 -13.16 20.34
C PHE A 305 15.38 -13.14 19.48
N ASN A 306 16.53 -13.39 20.11
CA ASN A 306 17.80 -13.48 19.40
C ASN A 306 17.83 -14.73 18.50
N THR A 307 17.92 -14.54 17.18
CA THR A 307 17.93 -15.60 16.18
C THR A 307 19.32 -15.84 15.59
N LYS A 308 20.37 -15.20 16.12
CA LYS A 308 21.76 -15.36 15.64
C LYS A 308 22.26 -16.79 15.89
N LYS A 309 22.77 -17.47 14.85
CA LYS A 309 23.37 -18.80 14.99
C LYS A 309 24.56 -18.80 15.96
N GLY A 310 24.62 -19.83 16.81
CA GLY A 310 25.69 -19.99 17.80
C GLY A 310 25.50 -19.18 19.09
N SER A 311 24.43 -18.39 19.21
CA SER A 311 24.01 -17.86 20.51
C SER A 311 23.37 -18.98 21.35
N ASN A 312 23.70 -19.04 22.65
CA ASN A 312 23.00 -19.88 23.63
C ASN A 312 21.68 -19.21 24.10
N ASP A 313 21.27 -18.13 23.45
CA ASP A 313 20.24 -17.18 23.86
C ASP A 313 18.84 -17.54 23.33
N GLY A 314 18.59 -18.83 23.07
CA GLY A 314 17.23 -19.34 22.75
C GLY A 314 16.24 -19.23 23.93
N VAL A 315 16.57 -18.43 24.95
CA VAL A 315 15.70 -18.08 26.06
C VAL A 315 15.05 -16.74 25.70
N PRO A 316 13.72 -16.62 25.74
CA PRO A 316 13.02 -15.36 25.47
C PRO A 316 13.61 -14.24 26.34
N PRO A 317 13.79 -13.01 25.82
CA PRO A 317 14.35 -11.91 26.60
C PRO A 317 13.57 -11.76 27.92
N HIS A 318 14.25 -11.99 29.04
CA HIS A 318 13.62 -11.91 30.36
C HIS A 318 13.46 -10.46 30.84
N ASP A 319 14.13 -9.47 30.22
CA ASP A 319 14.37 -8.16 30.85
C ASP A 319 14.07 -6.91 30.00
N GLU A 320 13.35 -7.00 28.88
CA GLU A 320 13.04 -5.79 28.08
C GLU A 320 11.69 -5.13 28.41
N ILE A 321 10.79 -5.83 29.11
CA ILE A 321 9.54 -5.21 29.58
C ILE A 321 9.85 -4.50 30.89
N LYS A 322 9.89 -3.17 30.87
CA LYS A 322 9.94 -2.31 32.06
C LYS A 322 8.65 -2.50 32.86
N ARG A 323 8.57 -3.60 33.62
CA ARG A 323 7.57 -3.79 34.67
C ARG A 323 7.70 -2.61 35.63
N ARG A 324 6.59 -2.11 36.15
CA ARG A 324 6.61 -1.08 37.19
C ARG A 324 7.42 -1.64 38.35
N SER A 325 8.67 -1.20 38.52
CA SER A 325 9.47 -1.52 39.70
C SER A 325 8.74 -0.92 40.89
N THR A 326 8.40 -1.77 41.83
CA THR A 326 8.09 -1.38 43.20
C THR A 326 9.38 -0.90 43.84
N ASP A 327 9.85 0.29 43.48
CA ASP A 327 11.00 0.95 44.12
C ASP A 327 10.59 1.61 45.45
N ASP A 328 9.86 0.86 46.30
CA ASP A 328 9.62 1.25 47.70
C ASP A 328 9.96 0.06 48.62
N PRO A 329 11.15 0.07 49.27
CA PRO A 329 11.63 -1.02 50.12
C PRO A 329 10.80 -1.27 51.38
N LEU A 330 9.84 -0.39 51.70
CA LEU A 330 9.01 -0.52 52.92
C LEU A 330 7.75 -1.37 52.71
N LEU A 331 7.43 -1.80 51.48
CA LEU A 331 6.24 -2.61 51.15
C LEU A 331 6.52 -4.11 50.99
N GLU A 332 7.77 -4.55 51.00
CA GLU A 332 8.15 -5.93 50.62
C GLU A 332 7.75 -7.03 51.61
N ARG A 333 7.42 -6.71 52.86
CA ARG A 333 7.27 -7.73 53.91
C ARG A 333 5.83 -8.21 54.14
N ASP A 334 4.82 -7.34 53.94
CA ASP A 334 3.40 -7.69 54.15
C ASP A 334 2.71 -8.16 52.85
N GLU A 335 3.18 -7.75 51.66
CA GLU A 335 2.53 -8.09 50.38
C GLU A 335 2.79 -9.54 49.92
N SER A 336 3.83 -10.19 50.44
CA SER A 336 4.22 -11.57 50.10
C SER A 336 3.14 -12.61 50.45
N GLU A 337 2.44 -12.41 51.57
CA GLU A 337 1.47 -13.39 52.08
C GLU A 337 0.09 -13.21 51.45
N ALA A 338 -0.37 -11.97 51.28
CA ALA A 338 -1.61 -11.65 50.56
C ALA A 338 -1.51 -12.00 49.07
N MET A 339 -0.37 -11.77 48.43
CA MET A 339 -0.09 -12.18 47.04
C MET A 339 -0.08 -13.70 46.90
N ARG A 340 0.52 -14.43 47.85
CA ARG A 340 0.49 -15.90 47.86
C ARG A 340 -0.93 -16.42 48.07
N GLN A 341 -1.70 -15.86 48.99
CA GLN A 341 -3.10 -16.23 49.21
C GLN A 341 -3.97 -15.94 47.98
N HIS A 342 -3.83 -14.79 47.31
CA HIS A 342 -4.57 -14.51 46.09
C HIS A 342 -4.10 -15.32 44.88
N LEU A 343 -2.81 -15.61 44.73
CA LEU A 343 -2.30 -16.52 43.71
C LEU A 343 -2.74 -17.96 43.97
N ASP A 344 -2.80 -18.38 45.23
CA ASP A 344 -3.25 -19.71 45.62
C ASP A 344 -4.78 -19.82 45.54
N GLU A 345 -5.55 -18.77 45.83
CA GLU A 345 -6.99 -18.68 45.53
C GLU A 345 -7.26 -18.65 44.02
N TYR A 346 -6.43 -17.95 43.23
CA TYR A 346 -6.55 -17.91 41.77
C TYR A 346 -6.18 -19.27 41.16
N ARG A 347 -5.10 -19.90 41.63
CA ARG A 347 -4.70 -21.27 41.27
C ARG A 347 -5.69 -22.30 41.80
N ALA A 348 -6.32 -22.08 42.95
CA ALA A 348 -7.37 -22.93 43.51
C ALA A 348 -8.72 -22.73 42.82
N ARG A 349 -9.02 -21.54 42.27
CA ARG A 349 -10.15 -21.33 41.35
C ARG A 349 -9.90 -21.99 40.00
N LEU A 350 -8.66 -21.96 39.50
CA LEU A 350 -8.23 -22.66 38.29
C LEU A 350 -8.22 -24.18 38.46
N ARG A 351 -7.79 -24.69 39.63
CA ARG A 351 -7.84 -26.12 40.00
C ARG A 351 -9.25 -26.57 40.43
N GLY A 352 -10.03 -25.68 41.02
CA GLY A 352 -11.42 -25.92 41.44
C GLY A 352 -12.40 -25.97 40.26
N ARG A 353 -12.03 -25.43 39.10
CA ARG A 353 -12.67 -25.75 37.81
C ARG A 353 -12.40 -27.19 37.32
N LEU A 354 -11.62 -27.99 38.04
CA LEU A 354 -11.20 -29.35 37.68
C LEU A 354 -11.46 -30.39 38.80
N THR A 355 -12.40 -30.15 39.71
CA THR A 355 -12.89 -31.22 40.62
C THR A 355 -14.30 -31.68 40.24
N ARG A 356 -14.58 -32.97 40.44
CA ARG A 356 -15.84 -33.63 40.05
C ARG A 356 -17.08 -33.01 40.70
N GLU A 357 -16.93 -32.29 41.83
CA GLU A 357 -18.02 -31.58 42.52
C GLU A 357 -18.44 -30.26 41.84
N HIS A 358 -17.52 -29.55 41.16
CA HIS A 358 -17.83 -28.28 40.48
C HIS A 358 -18.48 -28.47 39.11
N LEU A 359 -18.36 -29.66 38.49
CA LEU A 359 -19.14 -30.05 37.32
C LEU A 359 -20.65 -30.09 37.63
N TYR A 360 -21.00 -30.41 38.87
CA TYR A 360 -22.37 -30.56 39.34
C TYR A 360 -23.00 -29.29 39.94
N ASP A 361 -22.21 -28.22 40.09
CA ASP A 361 -22.65 -26.93 40.66
C ASP A 361 -22.85 -25.83 39.59
N THR A 362 -22.92 -26.21 38.32
CA THR A 362 -23.13 -25.28 37.19
C THR A 362 -24.61 -25.07 36.88
N LEU A 363 -24.98 -23.91 36.30
CA LEU A 363 -26.33 -23.64 35.77
C LEU A 363 -26.78 -24.71 34.76
N LEU A 364 -25.85 -25.30 33.99
CA LEU A 364 -26.12 -26.45 33.13
C LEU A 364 -26.58 -27.69 33.92
N TYR A 365 -26.01 -27.96 35.10
CA TYR A 365 -26.31 -29.16 35.88
C TYR A 365 -27.50 -28.99 36.84
N LYS A 366 -27.77 -27.76 37.28
CA LYS A 366 -28.91 -27.40 38.13
C LYS A 366 -30.17 -27.02 37.36
N SER A 367 -30.06 -26.79 36.05
CA SER A 367 -31.21 -26.48 35.20
C SER A 367 -32.07 -27.74 35.02
N PRO A 368 -33.42 -27.63 35.16
CA PRO A 368 -34.34 -28.70 34.77
C PRO A 368 -34.22 -29.10 33.29
N ASN A 369 -33.57 -28.25 32.48
CA ASN A 369 -33.27 -28.50 31.07
C ASN A 369 -31.84 -28.04 30.70
N PRO A 370 -30.81 -28.87 30.98
CA PRO A 370 -29.40 -28.59 30.69
C PRO A 370 -29.12 -28.26 29.23
N SER A 371 -29.89 -28.87 28.32
CA SER A 371 -29.79 -28.67 26.88
C SER A 371 -30.20 -27.25 26.48
N ALA A 372 -31.27 -26.70 27.09
CA ALA A 372 -31.71 -25.32 26.87
C ALA A 372 -30.68 -24.29 27.39
N GLU A 373 -30.02 -24.58 28.51
CA GLU A 373 -29.01 -23.68 29.10
C GLU A 373 -27.69 -23.67 28.31
N ALA A 374 -27.31 -24.82 27.73
CA ALA A 374 -26.19 -24.92 26.78
C ALA A 374 -26.51 -24.16 25.48
N LEU A 375 -27.75 -24.29 24.98
CA LEU A 375 -28.28 -23.53 23.86
C LEU A 375 -28.37 -22.02 24.15
N HIS A 376 -28.54 -21.60 25.40
CA HIS A 376 -28.56 -20.18 25.79
C HIS A 376 -27.16 -19.54 25.86
N LYS A 377 -26.11 -20.34 26.07
CA LYS A 377 -24.70 -19.92 25.92
C LYS A 377 -24.23 -19.93 24.47
N LEU A 378 -24.86 -20.72 23.62
CA LEU A 378 -24.78 -20.63 22.18
C LEU A 378 -25.72 -19.52 21.71
N ASN A 379 -25.41 -18.25 22.04
CA ASN A 379 -26.16 -17.15 21.44
C ASN A 379 -26.09 -17.33 19.91
N PRO A 380 -27.21 -17.60 19.20
CA PRO A 380 -27.17 -17.90 17.77
C PRO A 380 -26.67 -16.72 16.93
N ARG A 381 -26.55 -15.54 17.55
CA ARG A 381 -26.04 -14.29 16.96
C ARG A 381 -24.58 -13.98 17.37
N ALA A 382 -23.91 -14.88 18.07
CA ALA A 382 -22.49 -14.71 18.40
C ALA A 382 -21.60 -15.33 17.32
N PRO A 383 -20.40 -14.76 17.07
CA PRO A 383 -19.46 -15.25 16.07
C PRO A 383 -19.11 -16.74 16.21
N GLU A 384 -18.95 -17.43 15.08
CA GLU A 384 -18.63 -18.86 15.05
C GLU A 384 -17.18 -19.12 15.51
N PRO A 385 -16.91 -20.19 16.27
CA PRO A 385 -15.56 -20.53 16.69
C PRO A 385 -14.74 -21.08 15.50
N PRO A 386 -13.45 -20.70 15.37
CA PRO A 386 -12.64 -21.02 14.19
C PRO A 386 -12.08 -22.45 14.12
N GLY A 387 -12.23 -23.25 15.18
CA GLY A 387 -11.75 -24.65 15.21
C GLY A 387 -10.23 -24.80 15.07
N CYS A 388 -9.46 -23.90 15.67
CA CYS A 388 -8.00 -23.93 15.60
C CYS A 388 -7.40 -25.13 16.35
N PRO A 389 -6.26 -25.69 15.89
CA PRO A 389 -5.54 -26.72 16.64
C PRO A 389 -5.18 -26.22 18.05
N GLY A 390 -5.71 -26.91 19.07
CA GLY A 390 -5.57 -26.54 20.48
C GLY A 390 -6.89 -26.13 21.17
N ASP A 391 -7.96 -25.87 20.40
CA ASP A 391 -9.26 -25.40 20.92
C ASP A 391 -10.01 -26.43 21.80
N GLY A 392 -9.54 -27.69 21.87
CA GLY A 392 -10.14 -28.78 22.65
C GLY A 392 -9.17 -29.62 23.50
N LEU A 393 -7.91 -29.23 23.65
CA LEU A 393 -6.91 -29.99 24.41
C LEU A 393 -6.74 -29.42 25.84
N PRO A 394 -6.67 -30.26 26.89
CA PRO A 394 -6.27 -29.84 28.24
C PRO A 394 -4.74 -29.65 28.25
N GLY A 395 -4.28 -28.56 27.64
CA GLY A 395 -2.87 -28.27 27.47
C GLY A 395 -2.69 -26.82 27.02
N VAL A 396 -2.40 -25.95 27.99
CA VAL A 396 -1.99 -24.54 27.88
C VAL A 396 -2.48 -23.84 26.60
N PRO A 397 -3.70 -23.28 26.61
CA PRO A 397 -4.00 -22.19 25.69
C PRO A 397 -2.86 -21.17 25.83
N LEU A 398 -2.34 -20.65 24.73
CA LEU A 398 -1.25 -19.66 24.73
C LEU A 398 -1.57 -18.39 25.55
N GLY A 399 -2.73 -18.28 26.19
CA GLY A 399 -3.13 -17.19 27.07
C GLY A 399 -3.13 -17.47 28.59
N LEU A 400 -2.76 -18.65 29.09
CA LEU A 400 -2.75 -18.91 30.55
C LEU A 400 -1.54 -19.75 30.99
N GLY A 401 -0.36 -19.12 31.06
CA GLY A 401 0.81 -19.70 31.72
C GLY A 401 2.18 -19.19 31.29
N LEU A 402 2.29 -18.54 30.13
CA LEU A 402 3.54 -17.96 29.62
C LEU A 402 3.62 -16.46 29.95
N PRO A 403 4.83 -15.91 30.20
CA PRO A 403 5.00 -14.49 30.46
C PRO A 403 4.69 -13.65 29.22
N ASP A 404 4.19 -12.42 29.41
CA ASP A 404 3.91 -11.47 28.32
C ASP A 404 5.14 -11.18 27.43
N SER A 405 6.37 -11.33 27.93
CA SER A 405 7.59 -11.19 27.12
C SER A 405 7.75 -12.28 26.06
N PHE A 406 7.15 -13.45 26.27
CA PHE A 406 7.08 -14.50 25.27
C PHE A 406 5.90 -14.26 24.32
N LEU A 407 4.76 -13.83 24.87
CA LEU A 407 3.56 -13.58 24.10
C LEU A 407 3.69 -12.35 23.19
N SER A 408 4.57 -11.40 23.53
CA SER A 408 4.84 -10.23 22.71
C SER A 408 5.63 -10.52 21.44
N ILE A 409 6.27 -11.70 21.30
CA ILE A 409 6.98 -12.05 20.05
C ILE A 409 5.97 -11.96 18.88
N PHE A 410 6.39 -11.40 17.74
CA PHE A 410 5.56 -11.04 16.57
C PHE A 410 4.58 -9.88 16.79
N HIS A 411 4.47 -9.30 17.98
CA HIS A 411 3.67 -8.10 18.18
C HIS A 411 4.45 -6.83 17.85
N PRO A 412 3.76 -5.73 17.47
CA PRO A 412 4.38 -4.45 17.27
C PRO A 412 5.14 -4.00 18.53
N ASN A 413 6.37 -3.55 18.35
CA ASN A 413 7.12 -2.88 19.42
C ASN A 413 6.70 -1.40 19.49
N PRO A 414 7.31 -0.55 20.36
CA PRO A 414 6.92 0.85 20.47
C PRO A 414 6.93 1.61 19.13
N ARG A 415 7.87 1.30 18.22
CA ARG A 415 7.91 1.91 16.88
C ARG A 415 6.78 1.40 15.99
N GLY A 416 6.45 0.11 16.08
CA GLY A 416 5.29 -0.46 15.40
C GLY A 416 3.98 0.17 15.88
N HIS A 417 3.83 0.41 17.19
CA HIS A 417 2.67 1.12 17.72
C HIS A 417 2.61 2.60 17.33
N GLU A 418 3.75 3.28 17.21
CA GLU A 418 3.83 4.62 16.63
C GLU A 418 3.34 4.64 15.18
N ALA A 419 3.74 3.65 14.37
CA ALA A 419 3.25 3.51 13.00
C ALA A 419 1.73 3.28 12.94
N MET A 420 1.22 2.31 13.70
CA MET A 420 -0.23 2.06 13.78
C MET A 420 -1.01 3.30 14.21
N ALA A 421 -0.52 4.04 15.21
CA ALA A 421 -1.16 5.26 15.68
C ALA A 421 -1.14 6.37 14.62
N GLY A 422 -0.03 6.52 13.88
CA GLY A 422 0.08 7.47 12.78
C GLY A 422 -0.95 7.22 11.67
N TYR A 423 -1.03 5.98 11.18
CA TYR A 423 -2.01 5.58 10.17
C TYR A 423 -3.46 5.72 10.69
N ALA A 424 -3.72 5.38 11.94
CA ALA A 424 -5.05 5.54 12.52
C ALA A 424 -5.48 7.01 12.63
N LEU A 425 -4.57 7.92 13.03
CA LEU A 425 -4.85 9.36 13.08
C LEU A 425 -5.04 9.95 11.68
N GLN A 426 -4.24 9.52 10.70
CA GLN A 426 -4.39 9.94 9.30
C GLN A 426 -5.78 9.54 8.77
N ASN A 427 -6.19 8.29 8.99
CA ASN A 427 -7.49 7.78 8.58
C ASN A 427 -8.66 8.48 9.30
N LEU A 428 -8.47 8.86 10.57
CA LEU A 428 -9.46 9.61 11.34
C LEU A 428 -9.71 10.99 10.74
N VAL A 429 -8.65 11.71 10.36
CA VAL A 429 -8.76 13.02 9.71
C VAL A 429 -9.37 12.87 8.31
N TRP A 430 -8.97 11.87 7.52
CA TRP A 430 -9.56 11.58 6.22
C TRP A 430 -11.08 11.37 6.32
N LEU A 431 -11.55 10.50 7.22
CA LEU A 431 -12.98 10.31 7.44
C LEU A 431 -13.67 11.57 7.96
N ARG A 432 -13.01 12.34 8.83
CA ARG A 432 -13.56 13.58 9.35
C ARG A 432 -13.77 14.61 8.24
N ALA A 433 -12.84 14.71 7.30
CA ALA A 433 -12.95 15.58 6.13
C ALA A 433 -14.13 15.19 5.24
N GLN A 434 -14.31 13.89 4.99
CA GLN A 434 -15.48 13.37 4.25
C GLN A 434 -16.81 13.68 4.97
N ILE A 435 -16.85 13.60 6.31
CA ILE A 435 -18.04 13.94 7.10
C ILE A 435 -18.33 15.45 7.06
N LEU A 436 -17.28 16.27 7.05
CA LEU A 436 -17.37 17.73 7.01
C LEU A 436 -17.58 18.30 5.59
N ASP A 437 -17.44 17.46 4.56
CA ASP A 437 -17.44 17.87 3.15
C ASP A 437 -16.36 18.93 2.84
N VAL A 438 -15.14 18.69 3.36
CA VAL A 438 -13.96 19.54 3.16
C VAL A 438 -12.77 18.72 2.67
N ASP A 439 -11.76 19.39 2.13
CA ASP A 439 -10.47 18.78 1.82
C ASP A 439 -9.79 18.32 3.11
N ASP A 440 -9.22 17.11 3.11
CA ASP A 440 -8.62 16.55 4.32
C ASP A 440 -7.31 17.21 4.74
N GLY A 441 -6.68 17.99 3.85
CA GLY A 441 -5.42 18.68 4.06
C GLY A 441 -4.21 17.78 4.37
N LEU A 442 -4.42 16.49 4.63
CA LEU A 442 -3.40 15.46 4.84
C LEU A 442 -2.92 14.88 3.52
N CYS A 443 -3.81 14.86 2.54
CA CYS A 443 -3.61 14.52 1.17
C CYS A 443 -3.91 15.77 0.33
N ALA A 444 -2.98 16.72 0.29
CA ALA A 444 -2.85 17.64 -0.85
C ALA A 444 -2.49 16.90 -2.18
N ALA A 445 -3.04 15.69 -2.34
CA ALA A 445 -2.80 14.65 -3.32
C ALA A 445 -4.11 13.93 -3.74
N ALA A 446 -5.28 14.54 -3.54
CA ALA A 446 -6.25 14.59 -4.64
C ALA A 446 -5.68 15.50 -5.75
N ARG A 447 -4.46 15.19 -6.24
CA ARG A 447 -3.85 15.86 -7.39
C ARG A 447 -4.55 15.29 -8.60
N ASP A 448 -5.76 15.77 -8.89
CA ASP A 448 -6.26 15.78 -10.26
C ASP A 448 -5.63 17.00 -10.93
N ASP A 449 -4.35 16.87 -11.27
CA ASP A 449 -3.56 17.95 -11.88
C ASP A 449 -3.33 17.62 -13.36
N PHE A 450 -4.11 18.27 -14.22
CA PHE A 450 -4.06 18.09 -15.66
C PHE A 450 -3.41 19.31 -16.32
N THR A 451 -2.23 19.12 -16.89
CA THR A 451 -1.43 20.17 -17.55
C THR A 451 -1.18 19.83 -19.02
N CYS A 452 -1.43 20.78 -19.92
CA CYS A 452 -1.05 20.69 -21.33
C CYS A 452 0.21 21.50 -21.59
N TRP A 453 1.22 20.91 -22.21
CA TRP A 453 2.54 21.53 -22.33
C TRP A 453 2.60 22.73 -23.28
N GLN A 454 1.69 22.82 -24.26
CA GLN A 454 1.63 23.97 -25.16
C GLN A 454 1.34 25.27 -24.38
N LYS A 455 0.46 25.22 -23.37
CA LYS A 455 0.12 26.38 -22.52
C LYS A 455 1.28 26.82 -21.63
N GLU A 456 2.16 25.88 -21.27
CA GLU A 456 3.41 26.13 -20.53
C GLU A 456 4.56 26.63 -21.45
N GLY A 457 4.29 26.86 -22.74
CA GLY A 457 5.26 27.40 -23.69
C GLY A 457 6.23 26.39 -24.29
N ARG A 458 5.95 25.08 -24.16
CA ARG A 458 6.77 24.03 -24.77
C ARG A 458 6.66 24.07 -26.30
N LYS A 459 7.80 23.94 -27.00
CA LYS A 459 7.88 24.00 -28.47
C LYS A 459 8.07 22.65 -29.15
N ALA A 460 8.38 21.61 -28.38
CA ALA A 460 8.52 20.26 -28.91
C ALA A 460 7.14 19.67 -29.19
N PHE A 461 6.96 19.08 -30.37
CA PHE A 461 5.71 18.46 -30.77
C PHE A 461 5.92 17.26 -31.69
N VAL A 462 4.95 16.34 -31.67
CA VAL A 462 4.92 15.11 -32.48
C VAL A 462 3.60 14.98 -33.22
N ASP A 463 3.60 14.14 -34.24
CA ASP A 463 2.40 13.78 -34.99
C ASP A 463 1.38 13.01 -34.12
N TYR A 464 0.10 13.40 -34.22
CA TYR A 464 -1.02 12.78 -33.48
C TYR A 464 -1.11 11.28 -33.72
N GLU A 465 -0.96 10.82 -34.96
CA GLU A 465 -1.11 9.40 -35.29
C GLU A 465 -0.07 8.54 -34.58
N ARG A 466 1.14 9.09 -34.36
CA ARG A 466 2.23 8.37 -33.71
C ARG A 466 1.94 8.15 -32.23
N VAL A 467 1.48 9.19 -31.54
CA VAL A 467 1.15 9.06 -30.11
C VAL A 467 -0.11 8.23 -29.89
N GLU A 468 -1.10 8.30 -30.79
CA GLU A 468 -2.35 7.52 -30.77
C GLU A 468 -2.13 6.01 -30.97
N GLU A 469 -1.07 5.64 -31.72
CA GLU A 469 -0.60 4.25 -31.88
C GLU A 469 0.23 3.81 -30.67
N ASN A 470 1.20 4.63 -30.25
CA ASN A 470 2.24 4.23 -29.30
C ASN A 470 1.77 4.17 -27.84
N TYR A 471 0.75 4.94 -27.42
CA TYR A 471 0.29 4.86 -26.01
C TYR A 471 -0.36 3.51 -25.68
N LYS A 472 -1.00 2.88 -26.69
CA LYS A 472 -1.62 1.55 -26.56
C LYS A 472 -0.54 0.48 -26.38
N ASP A 473 0.50 0.54 -27.22
CA ASP A 473 1.69 -0.30 -27.08
C ASP A 473 2.38 -0.09 -25.72
N PHE A 474 2.50 1.16 -25.28
CA PHE A 474 3.11 1.50 -24.00
C PHE A 474 2.34 0.89 -22.83
N CYS A 475 1.03 1.15 -22.71
CA CYS A 475 0.20 0.61 -21.64
C CYS A 475 0.08 -0.93 -21.67
N GLU A 476 0.29 -1.57 -22.82
CA GLU A 476 0.30 -3.02 -22.93
C GLU A 476 1.60 -3.66 -22.39
N HIS A 477 2.72 -2.95 -22.47
CA HIS A 477 4.05 -3.47 -22.14
C HIS A 477 4.65 -2.86 -20.86
N VAL A 478 3.87 -2.13 -20.05
CA VAL A 478 4.30 -1.72 -18.71
C VAL A 478 4.60 -2.98 -17.90
N ASP A 479 5.84 -3.09 -17.42
CA ASP A 479 6.33 -4.20 -16.61
C ASP A 479 6.65 -3.72 -15.19
N PRO A 480 5.72 -3.87 -14.23
CA PRO A 480 5.92 -3.40 -12.87
C PRO A 480 7.01 -4.20 -12.14
N PRO A 481 8.01 -3.55 -11.52
CA PRO A 481 8.97 -4.26 -10.69
C PRO A 481 8.29 -4.90 -9.47
N SER A 482 8.61 -6.16 -9.19
CA SER A 482 8.01 -6.89 -8.06
C SER A 482 8.34 -6.22 -6.72
N ASN A 483 7.37 -6.15 -5.81
CA ASN A 483 7.50 -5.64 -4.44
C ASN A 483 8.09 -4.22 -4.31
N THR A 484 7.95 -3.39 -5.35
CA THR A 484 8.43 -2.01 -5.34
C THR A 484 7.22 -1.08 -5.31
N ILE A 485 7.19 -0.11 -4.40
CA ILE A 485 6.22 0.99 -4.39
C ILE A 485 6.81 2.19 -5.13
N ASN A 486 5.96 3.10 -5.61
CA ASN A 486 6.39 4.34 -6.27
C ASN A 486 7.34 4.09 -7.45
N TRP A 487 7.17 2.96 -8.14
CA TRP A 487 8.01 2.63 -9.28
C TRP A 487 7.72 3.55 -10.46
N LYS A 488 8.69 3.60 -11.36
CA LYS A 488 8.67 4.41 -12.57
C LYS A 488 8.87 3.51 -13.77
N TYR A 489 8.08 3.71 -14.81
CA TYR A 489 8.28 3.09 -16.11
C TYR A 489 8.26 4.17 -17.18
N GLU A 490 9.25 4.17 -18.07
CA GLU A 490 9.35 5.09 -19.19
C GLU A 490 9.83 4.37 -20.44
N LYS A 491 9.30 4.78 -21.59
CA LYS A 491 9.67 4.21 -22.88
C LYS A 491 9.67 5.32 -23.92
N LYS A 492 10.76 5.37 -24.69
CA LYS A 492 10.91 6.27 -25.83
C LYS A 492 10.48 5.57 -27.11
N TYR A 493 9.91 6.35 -28.01
CA TYR A 493 9.50 5.93 -29.34
C TYR A 493 10.15 6.82 -30.39
N HIS A 494 10.50 6.21 -31.53
CA HIS A 494 11.10 6.90 -32.68
C HIS A 494 12.33 7.74 -32.33
N GLU A 495 13.24 7.18 -31.54
CA GLU A 495 14.48 7.85 -31.13
C GLU A 495 15.29 8.35 -32.32
N GLY A 496 15.80 9.59 -32.22
CA GLY A 496 16.59 10.24 -33.26
C GLY A 496 15.77 10.79 -34.43
N THR A 497 14.44 10.84 -34.31
CA THR A 497 13.54 11.34 -35.36
C THR A 497 12.75 12.58 -34.91
N PRO A 498 12.16 13.37 -35.83
CA PRO A 498 11.28 14.48 -35.48
C PRO A 498 10.06 14.09 -34.63
N ASP A 499 9.59 12.85 -34.73
CA ASP A 499 8.49 12.33 -33.90
C ASP A 499 8.98 11.58 -32.63
N GLU A 500 10.21 11.83 -32.18
CA GLU A 500 10.69 11.28 -30.91
C GLU A 500 9.84 11.79 -29.73
N HIS A 501 9.28 10.84 -28.98
CA HIS A 501 8.53 11.12 -27.75
C HIS A 501 8.73 10.04 -26.69
N GLU A 502 8.40 10.42 -25.46
CA GLU A 502 8.49 9.55 -24.29
C GLU A 502 7.16 9.51 -23.56
N PHE A 503 6.69 8.31 -23.28
CA PHE A 503 5.63 8.05 -22.31
C PHE A 503 6.27 7.64 -20.99
N LYS A 504 5.73 8.18 -19.90
CA LYS A 504 6.19 7.87 -18.54
C LYS A 504 5.01 7.73 -17.60
N ILE A 505 5.07 6.72 -16.74
CA ILE A 505 4.23 6.55 -15.56
C ILE A 505 5.13 6.59 -14.33
N GLN A 506 4.71 7.34 -13.33
CA GLN A 506 5.32 7.37 -12.01
C GLN A 506 4.24 7.11 -10.96
N LEU A 507 4.38 6.05 -10.19
CA LEU A 507 3.52 5.81 -9.04
C LEU A 507 3.99 6.69 -7.88
N LEU A 508 3.04 7.17 -7.09
CA LEU A 508 3.22 8.08 -5.97
C LEU A 508 2.56 7.45 -4.72
N ASP A 509 2.88 8.02 -3.56
CA ASP A 509 2.12 7.82 -2.32
C ASP A 509 1.86 6.35 -1.94
N GLY A 510 2.83 5.47 -2.20
CA GLY A 510 2.79 4.06 -1.80
C GLY A 510 2.08 3.14 -2.78
N ALA A 511 1.62 3.64 -3.94
CA ALA A 511 1.02 2.81 -4.96
C ALA A 511 2.05 1.80 -5.53
N SER A 512 1.60 0.56 -5.73
CA SER A 512 2.39 -0.54 -6.32
C SER A 512 1.69 -1.23 -7.48
N SER A 513 0.35 -1.23 -7.50
CA SER A 513 -0.45 -1.90 -8.53
C SER A 513 -0.50 -1.11 -9.83
N TYR A 514 -0.38 -1.82 -10.96
CA TYR A 514 -0.61 -1.26 -12.28
C TYR A 514 -2.06 -1.50 -12.73
N ASP A 515 -2.75 -0.45 -13.15
CA ASP A 515 -4.06 -0.52 -13.81
C ASP A 515 -3.92 -0.14 -15.30
N LYS A 516 -4.07 -1.16 -16.17
CA LYS A 516 -3.98 -0.98 -17.63
C LYS A 516 -5.09 -0.08 -18.17
N GLN A 517 -6.32 -0.18 -17.65
CA GLN A 517 -7.42 0.63 -18.15
C GLN A 517 -7.24 2.10 -17.74
N GLN A 518 -6.81 2.34 -16.49
CA GLN A 518 -6.48 3.69 -16.04
C GLN A 518 -5.36 4.32 -16.87
N CYS A 519 -4.34 3.54 -17.26
CA CYS A 519 -3.28 3.99 -18.16
C CYS A 519 -3.82 4.45 -19.51
N LEU A 520 -4.65 3.60 -20.15
CA LEU A 520 -5.25 3.89 -21.45
C LEU A 520 -6.10 5.16 -21.40
N ASP A 521 -7.01 5.26 -20.43
CA ASP A 521 -7.88 6.42 -20.27
C ASP A 521 -7.08 7.71 -20.01
N SER A 522 -5.98 7.61 -19.26
CA SER A 522 -5.19 8.78 -18.87
C SER A 522 -4.40 9.35 -20.03
N PHE A 523 -3.76 8.50 -20.84
CA PHE A 523 -3.07 8.96 -22.04
C PHE A 523 -4.02 9.39 -23.15
N ASP A 524 -5.16 8.69 -23.33
CA ASP A 524 -6.20 9.12 -24.26
C ASP A 524 -6.65 10.55 -23.94
N ARG A 525 -6.92 10.85 -22.67
CA ARG A 525 -7.28 12.22 -22.25
C ARG A 525 -6.16 13.22 -22.50
N ILE A 526 -4.91 12.90 -22.17
CA ILE A 526 -3.76 13.79 -22.44
C ILE A 526 -3.66 14.09 -23.94
N ILE A 527 -3.77 13.08 -24.80
CA ILE A 527 -3.64 13.21 -26.26
C ILE A 527 -4.82 13.98 -26.85
N ASN A 528 -6.06 13.67 -26.43
CA ASN A 528 -7.27 14.18 -27.08
C ASN A 528 -7.83 15.46 -26.44
N SER A 529 -7.47 15.77 -25.19
CA SER A 529 -7.91 17.00 -24.51
C SER A 529 -6.88 18.13 -24.58
N CYS A 530 -5.62 17.84 -24.91
CA CYS A 530 -4.61 18.86 -25.19
C CYS A 530 -4.53 19.19 -26.68
N ASP A 531 -4.16 20.44 -26.96
CA ASP A 531 -3.75 20.95 -28.28
C ASP A 531 -4.81 20.81 -29.40
N GLY A 532 -6.09 20.74 -29.02
CA GLY A 532 -7.22 20.70 -29.95
C GLY A 532 -7.71 22.10 -30.35
N SER A 533 -8.16 22.24 -31.61
CA SER A 533 -8.84 23.44 -32.12
C SER A 533 -8.02 24.76 -32.13
N ASP A 534 -6.70 24.68 -32.31
CA ASP A 534 -5.82 25.85 -32.46
C ASP A 534 -5.64 26.21 -33.96
N PRO A 535 -6.01 27.43 -34.40
CA PRO A 535 -5.80 27.89 -35.79
C PRO A 535 -4.34 27.89 -36.26
N ASP A 536 -3.38 27.95 -35.32
CA ASP A 536 -1.95 27.86 -35.61
C ASP A 536 -1.42 26.40 -35.57
N ASN A 537 -2.26 25.44 -35.20
CA ASN A 537 -2.02 23.99 -35.25
C ASN A 537 -3.11 23.23 -36.04
N PRO A 538 -3.29 23.51 -37.35
CA PRO A 538 -4.33 22.87 -38.16
C PRO A 538 -4.08 21.36 -38.40
N LEU A 539 -2.87 20.88 -38.13
CA LEU A 539 -2.46 19.49 -38.30
C LEU A 539 -2.61 18.65 -37.02
N ASN A 540 -3.11 19.25 -35.92
CA ASN A 540 -3.32 18.59 -34.63
C ASN A 540 -2.04 17.93 -34.06
N PHE A 541 -0.88 18.57 -34.23
CA PHE A 541 0.35 18.13 -33.57
C PHE A 541 0.20 18.17 -32.05
N LYS A 542 0.84 17.24 -31.36
CA LYS A 542 0.75 17.08 -29.91
C LYS A 542 2.02 17.56 -29.24
N PHE A 543 1.89 18.55 -28.36
CA PHE A 543 2.96 19.06 -27.49
C PHE A 543 3.10 18.22 -26.22
N GLY A 544 2.15 17.32 -26.00
CA GLY A 544 2.07 16.43 -24.86
C GLY A 544 1.41 17.09 -23.65
N GLY A 545 1.42 16.37 -22.54
CA GLY A 545 0.87 16.85 -21.29
C GLY A 545 1.24 15.94 -20.12
N ARG A 546 0.69 16.28 -18.97
CA ARG A 546 0.80 15.52 -17.74
C ARG A 546 -0.55 15.47 -17.07
N TRP A 547 -0.86 14.30 -16.53
CA TRP A 547 -2.02 14.11 -15.69
C TRP A 547 -1.63 13.33 -14.45
N VAL A 548 -1.70 13.99 -13.30
CA VAL A 548 -1.71 13.29 -12.02
C VAL A 548 -3.16 12.86 -11.76
N ARG A 549 -3.39 11.57 -11.52
CA ARG A 549 -4.71 10.99 -11.27
C ARG A 549 -4.62 10.08 -10.05
N GLY A 550 -4.98 10.62 -8.89
CA GLY A 550 -4.75 9.95 -7.61
C GLY A 550 -3.25 9.74 -7.38
N ASN A 551 -2.84 8.50 -7.18
CA ASN A 551 -1.45 8.14 -6.86
C ASN A 551 -0.59 7.86 -8.12
N TYR A 552 -1.01 8.32 -9.29
CA TYR A 552 -0.35 8.02 -10.56
C TYR A 552 -0.08 9.31 -11.33
N ASP A 553 1.16 9.48 -11.80
CA ASP A 553 1.60 10.60 -12.65
C ASP A 553 1.91 10.08 -14.05
N TYR A 554 1.01 10.38 -14.99
CA TYR A 554 1.10 10.06 -16.41
C TYR A 554 1.65 11.26 -17.17
N SER A 555 2.68 11.06 -17.99
CA SER A 555 3.25 12.15 -18.79
C SER A 555 3.65 11.71 -20.19
N LEU A 556 3.31 12.55 -21.17
CA LEU A 556 3.73 12.45 -22.56
C LEU A 556 4.64 13.64 -22.87
N SER A 557 5.86 13.35 -23.32
CA SER A 557 6.87 14.35 -23.63
C SER A 557 7.49 14.16 -25.02
N PRO A 558 7.05 14.94 -26.01
CA PRO A 558 7.81 15.20 -27.24
C PRO A 558 9.23 15.68 -26.93
N LYS A 559 10.21 15.25 -27.73
CA LYS A 559 11.63 15.55 -27.49
C LYS A 559 12.23 16.53 -28.49
N LYS A 560 11.71 16.60 -29.73
CA LYS A 560 12.27 17.47 -30.77
C LYS A 560 11.54 18.81 -30.86
N GLU A 561 12.26 19.91 -30.61
CA GLU A 561 11.77 21.26 -30.87
C GLU A 561 11.95 21.63 -32.35
N ARG A 562 10.90 22.19 -32.95
CA ARG A 562 10.87 22.54 -34.37
C ARG A 562 9.89 23.69 -34.64
N LYS A 563 10.02 24.33 -35.81
CA LYS A 563 9.13 25.40 -36.25
C LYS A 563 7.75 24.82 -36.56
N MET A 564 6.69 25.46 -36.04
CA MET A 564 5.33 25.00 -36.25
C MET A 564 4.93 25.09 -37.72
N MET A 565 4.27 24.04 -38.21
CA MET A 565 3.88 23.90 -39.61
C MET A 565 2.37 23.87 -39.75
N LYS A 566 1.84 24.56 -40.77
CA LYS A 566 0.40 24.59 -41.06
C LYS A 566 -0.03 23.60 -42.14
N LYS A 567 0.92 23.05 -42.89
CA LYS A 567 0.70 22.05 -43.94
C LYS A 567 1.87 21.09 -44.02
N ARG A 568 1.56 19.83 -44.36
CA ARG A 568 2.55 18.78 -44.62
C ARG A 568 3.06 19.00 -46.04
N ASP A 569 4.34 19.32 -46.19
CA ASP A 569 4.86 19.96 -47.40
C ASP A 569 6.23 19.39 -47.76
N GLY A 570 6.69 19.67 -48.98
CA GLY A 570 7.98 19.20 -49.46
C GLY A 570 8.34 19.73 -50.84
N THR A 571 9.59 19.49 -51.22
CA THR A 571 10.05 19.70 -52.60
C THR A 571 10.60 18.41 -53.17
N CYS A 572 10.50 18.27 -54.49
CA CYS A 572 11.05 17.15 -55.19
C CYS A 572 11.71 17.56 -56.52
N TYR A 573 12.92 17.06 -56.74
CA TYR A 573 13.64 17.26 -58.00
C TYR A 573 14.23 15.96 -58.53
N GLY A 574 13.95 15.66 -59.79
CA GLY A 574 14.53 14.54 -60.54
C GLY A 574 15.66 15.01 -61.44
N ASN A 575 16.87 14.51 -61.21
CA ASN A 575 18.00 14.69 -62.13
C ASN A 575 18.17 13.45 -63.01
N TRP A 576 18.05 13.62 -64.32
CA TRP A 576 18.06 12.53 -65.28
C TRP A 576 19.50 12.07 -65.59
N TYR A 577 19.70 10.74 -65.57
CA TYR A 577 20.88 10.05 -66.07
C TYR A 577 20.46 8.96 -67.06
N VAL A 578 21.42 8.45 -67.86
CA VAL A 578 21.15 7.54 -69.00
C VAL A 578 20.26 6.34 -68.65
N PHE A 579 20.43 5.73 -67.46
CA PHE A 579 19.69 4.52 -67.05
C PHE A 579 18.77 4.71 -65.83
N PHE A 580 18.83 5.85 -65.15
CA PHE A 580 18.06 6.12 -63.94
C PHE A 580 17.84 7.62 -63.75
N THR A 581 16.82 7.99 -62.99
CA THR A 581 16.66 9.36 -62.49
C THR A 581 16.95 9.35 -61.00
N THR A 582 17.83 10.26 -60.56
CA THR A 582 18.07 10.49 -59.14
C THR A 582 17.07 11.50 -58.64
N TYR A 583 16.21 11.08 -57.71
CA TYR A 583 15.27 11.95 -57.05
C TYR A 583 15.85 12.46 -55.74
N LYS A 584 15.72 13.77 -55.50
CA LYS A 584 15.97 14.42 -54.22
C LYS A 584 14.63 14.92 -53.69
N PHE A 585 14.25 14.44 -52.52
CA PHE A 585 13.09 14.90 -51.75
C PHE A 585 13.58 15.68 -50.55
N GLU A 586 12.86 16.74 -50.21
CA GLU A 586 12.98 17.43 -48.93
C GLU A 586 11.56 17.60 -48.41
N GLY A 587 11.32 17.36 -47.12
CA GLY A 587 9.96 17.34 -46.59
C GLY A 587 9.89 17.77 -45.14
N ARG A 588 8.67 18.11 -44.72
CA ARG A 588 8.34 18.52 -43.36
C ARG A 588 6.91 18.11 -42.98
N GLY A 589 6.73 17.62 -41.77
CA GLY A 589 5.44 17.20 -41.24
C GLY A 589 4.91 15.89 -41.82
N TRP A 590 5.72 15.08 -42.51
CA TRP A 590 5.39 13.73 -42.98
C TRP A 590 6.68 12.92 -43.12
N ALA A 591 6.62 11.59 -43.12
CA ALA A 591 7.83 10.71 -43.12
C ALA A 591 8.82 11.00 -41.97
N THR A 592 8.30 11.32 -40.79
CA THR A 592 9.03 11.89 -39.65
C THR A 592 9.43 10.89 -38.55
N TYR A 593 9.15 9.59 -38.72
CA TYR A 593 9.31 8.61 -37.62
C TYR A 593 10.08 7.32 -37.97
N ASP A 594 10.43 7.11 -39.23
CA ASP A 594 10.89 5.81 -39.74
C ASP A 594 11.99 5.88 -40.81
N HIS A 595 12.65 7.03 -40.95
CA HIS A 595 13.65 7.30 -41.99
C HIS A 595 13.10 6.99 -43.40
N GLY A 596 11.81 7.25 -43.63
CA GLY A 596 11.17 7.08 -44.91
C GLY A 596 10.82 5.63 -45.29
N GLN A 597 11.11 4.61 -44.48
CA GLN A 597 11.05 3.21 -44.91
C GLN A 597 9.62 2.69 -45.16
N LYS A 598 8.71 2.94 -44.22
CA LYS A 598 7.27 2.62 -44.26
C LYS A 598 6.43 3.75 -44.86
N THR A 599 7.01 4.94 -45.01
CA THR A 599 6.37 6.13 -45.62
C THR A 599 6.81 6.32 -47.06
N LEU A 600 7.74 7.24 -47.33
CA LEU A 600 8.15 7.68 -48.69
C LEU A 600 8.63 6.51 -49.57
N LEU A 601 9.51 5.67 -49.06
CA LEU A 601 10.14 4.59 -49.81
C LEU A 601 9.15 3.43 -50.04
N ALA A 602 8.27 3.15 -49.08
CA ALA A 602 7.20 2.17 -49.27
C ALA A 602 6.20 2.65 -50.34
N ALA A 603 5.80 3.93 -50.31
CA ALA A 603 4.96 4.52 -51.33
C ALA A 603 5.63 4.46 -52.71
N ALA A 604 6.91 4.83 -52.82
CA ALA A 604 7.65 4.75 -54.06
C ALA A 604 7.75 3.31 -54.60
N ARG A 605 8.03 2.31 -53.75
CA ARG A 605 8.03 0.89 -54.13
C ARG A 605 6.64 0.41 -54.56
N ALA A 606 5.57 0.90 -53.92
CA ALA A 606 4.19 0.57 -54.29
C ALA A 606 3.78 1.13 -55.67
N CYS A 607 4.42 2.20 -56.13
CA CYS A 607 4.30 2.69 -57.52
C CYS A 607 5.05 1.78 -58.52
N GLY A 608 5.83 0.79 -58.06
CA GLY A 608 6.66 -0.06 -58.92
C GLY A 608 8.06 0.48 -59.14
N ALA A 609 8.53 1.44 -58.33
CA ALA A 609 9.89 1.95 -58.41
C ALA A 609 10.89 0.95 -57.80
N ALA A 610 11.83 0.46 -58.62
CA ALA A 610 13.00 -0.28 -58.13
C ALA A 610 14.07 0.71 -57.62
N LEU A 611 14.07 0.96 -56.31
CA LEU A 611 14.91 2.00 -55.69
C LEU A 611 16.34 1.49 -55.43
N THR A 612 17.35 2.28 -55.83
CA THR A 612 18.76 2.03 -55.49
C THR A 612 19.43 3.30 -54.95
N GLY A 613 20.55 3.17 -54.22
CA GLY A 613 21.29 4.30 -53.68
C GLY A 613 20.47 5.18 -52.73
N VAL A 614 19.63 4.55 -51.90
CA VAL A 614 18.74 5.22 -50.96
C VAL A 614 19.53 5.83 -49.81
N SER A 615 19.38 7.13 -49.57
CA SER A 615 19.74 7.83 -48.33
C SER A 615 18.52 8.60 -47.83
N PHE A 616 18.38 8.65 -46.52
CA PHE A 616 17.33 9.41 -45.83
C PHE A 616 17.91 9.93 -44.53
N ASP A 617 17.92 11.24 -44.39
CA ASP A 617 18.58 11.93 -43.28
C ASP A 617 17.62 12.96 -42.68
N TYR A 618 17.38 12.86 -41.38
CA TYR A 618 16.80 13.96 -40.60
C TYR A 618 17.88 14.99 -40.34
N CYS A 619 17.54 16.26 -40.44
CA CYS A 619 18.57 17.29 -40.42
C CYS A 619 18.05 18.61 -39.86
N ASP A 620 18.86 19.21 -38.99
CA ASP A 620 18.55 20.44 -38.26
C ASP A 620 18.93 21.70 -39.06
N ASP A 621 19.77 21.54 -40.09
CA ASP A 621 20.31 22.60 -40.96
C ASP A 621 19.68 22.57 -42.37
N CYS A 622 18.49 21.99 -42.49
CA CYS A 622 17.76 21.78 -43.75
C CYS A 622 16.88 22.94 -44.17
N ASP A 623 17.34 24.17 -43.96
CA ASP A 623 16.57 25.40 -44.21
C ASP A 623 15.19 25.34 -43.52
N ASP A 624 14.09 25.29 -44.28
CA ASP A 624 12.70 25.17 -43.78
C ASP A 624 12.18 23.71 -43.75
N TRP A 625 13.02 22.70 -44.02
CA TRP A 625 12.67 21.27 -44.10
C TRP A 625 13.22 20.45 -42.91
N GLU A 626 12.60 19.31 -42.63
CA GLU A 626 12.94 18.44 -41.49
C GLU A 626 13.79 17.23 -41.88
N TRP A 627 13.72 16.82 -43.15
CA TRP A 627 14.48 15.70 -43.67
C TRP A 627 14.75 15.88 -45.16
N ARG A 628 15.76 15.15 -45.63
CA ARG A 628 16.05 14.97 -47.05
C ARG A 628 16.17 13.50 -47.36
N ALA A 629 15.69 13.11 -48.54
CA ALA A 629 15.86 11.77 -49.07
C ALA A 629 16.43 11.83 -50.49
N LYS A 630 17.27 10.85 -50.81
CA LYS A 630 17.84 10.70 -52.15
C LYS A 630 17.78 9.25 -52.57
N PHE A 631 17.31 8.97 -53.77
CA PHE A 631 17.32 7.62 -54.32
C PHE A 631 17.26 7.65 -55.85
N ASN A 632 17.67 6.56 -56.48
CA ASN A 632 17.60 6.37 -57.92
C ASN A 632 16.39 5.49 -58.26
N ALA A 633 15.64 5.87 -59.30
CA ALA A 633 14.57 5.06 -59.87
C ALA A 633 14.73 4.89 -61.40
N PRO A 634 14.22 3.79 -61.99
CA PRO A 634 14.30 3.57 -63.44
C PRO A 634 13.57 4.65 -64.23
N VAL A 635 14.12 5.03 -65.39
CA VAL A 635 13.64 6.18 -66.20
C VAL A 635 12.17 6.06 -66.59
N TYR A 636 11.65 4.88 -66.92
CA TYR A 636 10.32 4.78 -67.55
C TYR A 636 9.19 4.28 -66.64
N PHE A 637 9.47 3.86 -65.39
CA PHE A 637 8.49 3.11 -64.58
C PHE A 637 7.86 3.91 -63.42
N ALA A 638 8.45 5.02 -62.96
CA ALA A 638 7.96 5.73 -61.77
C ALA A 638 7.76 7.26 -61.94
N ILE A 639 8.11 7.83 -63.09
CA ILE A 639 7.94 9.27 -63.43
C ILE A 639 6.50 9.73 -63.15
N GLY A 640 5.50 8.96 -63.61
CA GLY A 640 4.09 9.31 -63.46
C GLY A 640 3.68 9.55 -62.00
N CYS A 641 4.09 8.69 -61.07
CA CYS A 641 3.72 8.77 -59.66
C CYS A 641 4.44 9.87 -58.89
N PHE A 642 5.63 10.28 -59.36
CA PHE A 642 6.41 11.34 -58.76
C PHE A 642 5.92 12.73 -59.24
N ARG A 643 5.52 12.86 -60.52
CA ARG A 643 4.93 14.11 -61.07
C ARG A 643 3.54 14.41 -60.54
N ASN A 644 2.68 13.40 -60.47
CA ASN A 644 1.29 13.60 -60.09
C ASN A 644 1.12 13.60 -58.55
N ASN A 645 2.21 13.74 -57.80
CA ASN A 645 2.22 13.74 -56.34
C ASN A 645 1.78 12.43 -55.66
N TRP A 646 1.49 11.37 -56.42
CA TRP A 646 0.91 10.14 -55.87
C TRP A 646 1.75 9.53 -54.75
N VAL A 647 3.08 9.52 -54.90
CA VAL A 647 3.99 8.99 -53.87
C VAL A 647 3.95 9.85 -52.60
N ALA A 648 4.01 11.17 -52.74
CA ALA A 648 4.01 12.09 -51.60
C ALA A 648 2.66 12.02 -50.85
N HIS A 649 1.54 12.06 -51.58
CA HIS A 649 0.21 11.89 -50.99
C HIS A 649 0.04 10.55 -50.28
N ARG A 650 0.52 9.45 -50.87
CA ARG A 650 0.48 8.13 -50.24
C ARG A 650 1.37 8.04 -48.99
N ALA A 651 2.42 8.85 -48.92
CA ALA A 651 3.30 8.96 -47.77
C ALA A 651 2.83 10.01 -46.74
N GLY A 652 1.64 10.62 -46.95
CA GLY A 652 1.00 11.54 -46.01
C GLY A 652 1.40 13.02 -46.19
N GLY A 653 2.02 13.40 -47.30
CA GLY A 653 2.40 14.79 -47.56
C GLY A 653 2.07 15.26 -48.97
N GLU A 654 2.61 16.41 -49.33
CA GLU A 654 2.63 16.93 -50.70
C GLU A 654 4.04 17.37 -51.06
N THR A 655 4.37 17.38 -52.36
CA THR A 655 5.62 17.95 -52.85
C THR A 655 5.43 18.94 -53.98
N HIS A 656 6.37 19.87 -54.13
CA HIS A 656 6.36 20.87 -55.18
C HIS A 656 7.69 20.94 -55.91
N HIS A 657 7.70 21.64 -57.04
CA HIS A 657 8.92 21.99 -57.75
C HIS A 657 9.80 22.90 -56.86
N PRO A 658 11.13 22.70 -56.82
CA PRO A 658 12.01 23.62 -56.11
C PRO A 658 11.88 25.04 -56.66
N GLY A 659 11.55 26.00 -55.79
CA GLY A 659 11.36 27.40 -56.15
C GLY A 659 10.01 27.77 -56.77
N ASP A 660 9.08 26.81 -56.92
CA ASP A 660 7.73 27.05 -57.46
C ASP A 660 6.68 26.27 -56.63
N PRO A 661 6.13 26.89 -55.57
CA PRO A 661 5.18 26.27 -54.65
C PRO A 661 3.79 26.04 -55.28
N ASP A 662 3.47 26.62 -56.44
CA ASP A 662 2.18 26.40 -57.09
C ASP A 662 2.18 25.15 -57.97
N LYS A 663 3.38 24.63 -58.28
CA LYS A 663 3.56 23.48 -59.16
C LYS A 663 3.80 22.19 -58.38
N LEU A 664 2.72 21.42 -58.20
CA LEU A 664 2.76 20.12 -57.54
C LEU A 664 3.62 19.09 -58.30
N GLY A 665 4.30 18.24 -57.52
CA GLY A 665 5.06 17.10 -57.99
C GLY A 665 6.56 17.35 -58.12
N CYS A 666 7.26 16.35 -58.64
CA CYS A 666 8.69 16.43 -58.90
C CYS A 666 9.01 17.22 -60.17
N GLY A 667 9.94 18.18 -60.05
CA GLY A 667 10.47 18.95 -61.19
C GLY A 667 11.75 18.38 -61.79
N GLY A 668 12.07 18.78 -63.03
CA GLY A 668 13.30 18.37 -63.73
C GLY A 668 13.10 18.09 -65.24
N PRO A 669 14.18 17.91 -66.02
CA PRO A 669 14.14 17.85 -67.48
C PRO A 669 13.32 16.69 -68.06
N ASN A 670 13.10 15.64 -67.27
CA ASN A 670 12.27 14.47 -67.59
C ASN A 670 11.54 13.97 -66.34
N ALA A 671 11.33 14.84 -65.35
CA ALA A 671 10.69 14.48 -64.09
C ALA A 671 9.20 14.23 -64.29
#